data_AF-A0A9W9YG53-F1
#
_entry.id   AF-A0A9W9YG53-F1
#
_cell.length_a   1.000
_cell.length_b   1.000
_cell.length_c   1.000
_cell.angle_alpha   90.00
_cell.angle_beta   90.00
_cell.angle_gamma   90.00
#
_symmetry.space_group_name_H-M   'P 1'
#
loop_
_entity.id
_entity.type
_entity.pdbx_description
1 polymer ?
#
loop_
_entity_poly.entity_id
_entity_poly.type
_entity_poly.pdbx_seq_one_letter_code
_entity_poly.pdbx_strand_id
1 'polypeptide(L)'
;MRGSRLTFVTENITIDDGGSLIADGLGYNTSHGYQGNDIYGSPINPGHGIDDNEGASGAGHGGSGGRGSLTSGTPKSGFAYGDLYEPYIFGSAGGKGRSGTRGGNGGGMLWMNVTGLIDVDGLVSANGEAASSLTGSGGGSGGSIWMYCKTIRGYGKIAANGGAGSNDNSYPGGGGAGGRIAYLLPARGGAALGCAVGKEHLCKAEAGGPGTVFLYHMIHTHRTLLIHNGGQKPLVSAIADYNDLSTEGCRAWILPQSANHDFAGKGQDFHFEELQIYGGGHLALLTEPVGRNASLFFRHMIGDRTGTLHVSTNQVMDLHRPEIDIPFSVHVYAGGYLGLAPYTEVHGVTLFISGTVDHIQNMTIHHGGAFWMYHGGNTANQTNSSFQFDTVRVQDNGVMQAVTSPIIHPGIIIIARAFFIEGGGLFHGTRMTVLGENITIDDGGLMSADGQGYNRSHPQGSALHGIINPGIGSSSIYGSSGAGCGGRGGRGAHSPVVGAAYGDLYEPVRFGSSGGGQKSGRGGGVIWFNVTNVIQIDGEVSADGLAGADSGSGGGSGGSIWMHCYRMKGTGSITVNGGAGGGNSGGGAGGRIAVYFTENTTYTGSFQSRGGAKGGASNTEAGGPGTAFLYHLVHTHRTLLVDNGGQHPLTIRISDYSDLSQDGCRAWILPESGGHHFANGSHDFHFEELQIYGGAHLAILTEPVNRAASLFFRYMIGDRTGMIHVSRNQVTNLHRLFWTSLSALTSMMVDTLGWRLFPK
;
A
#
# COMPACT_ATOMS: atom_id res chain seq x y z
N MET A 1 50.24 9.21 5.92
CA MET A 1 50.29 10.33 4.94
C MET A 1 48.95 11.03 4.90
N ARG A 2 48.93 12.35 4.68
CA ARG A 2 47.69 13.12 4.50
C ARG A 2 47.79 14.01 3.27
N GLY A 3 46.80 13.97 2.38
CA GLY A 3 46.79 14.77 1.16
C GLY A 3 45.43 14.74 0.45
N SER A 4 45.14 15.78 -0.33
CA SER A 4 43.88 15.87 -1.10
C SER A 4 43.82 14.84 -2.21
N ARG A 5 44.94 14.63 -2.91
CA ARG A 5 45.14 13.61 -3.94
C ARG A 5 46.41 12.85 -3.62
N LEU A 6 46.29 11.56 -3.31
CA LEU A 6 47.43 10.66 -3.15
C LEU A 6 47.36 9.58 -4.22
N THR A 7 48.36 9.52 -5.08
CA THR A 7 48.52 8.49 -6.11
C THR A 7 49.75 7.66 -5.80
N PHE A 8 49.59 6.33 -5.76
CA PHE A 8 50.67 5.39 -5.52
C PHE A 8 50.84 4.47 -6.72
N VAL A 9 52.07 4.32 -7.18
CA VAL A 9 52.48 3.35 -8.20
C VAL A 9 53.69 2.61 -7.64
N THR A 10 53.48 1.37 -7.21
CA THR A 10 54.50 0.58 -6.50
C THR A 10 54.21 -0.91 -6.61
N GLU A 11 55.16 -1.74 -6.21
CA GLU A 11 54.96 -3.19 -6.15
C GLU A 11 54.14 -3.60 -4.92
N ASN A 12 54.49 -3.09 -3.73
CA ASN A 12 53.79 -3.42 -2.49
C ASN A 12 53.52 -2.16 -1.65
N ILE A 13 52.41 -2.17 -0.91
CA ILE A 13 52.09 -1.20 0.14
C ILE A 13 51.69 -1.94 1.40
N THR A 14 52.25 -1.52 2.52
CA THR A 14 51.85 -1.97 3.86
C THR A 14 51.45 -0.76 4.69
N ILE A 15 50.30 -0.87 5.33
CA ILE A 15 49.72 0.13 6.23
C ILE A 15 49.47 -0.61 7.53
N ASP A 16 50.48 -0.66 8.38
CA ASP A 16 50.41 -1.34 9.68
C ASP A 16 49.42 -0.65 10.64
N ASP A 17 49.13 -1.32 11.75
CA ASP A 17 48.37 -0.74 12.85
C ASP A 17 48.99 0.60 13.33
N GLY A 18 48.13 1.59 13.58
CA GLY A 18 48.52 2.99 13.81
C GLY A 18 48.97 3.77 12.55
N GLY A 19 49.23 3.09 11.44
CA GLY A 19 49.48 3.69 10.13
C GLY A 19 48.21 4.25 9.49
N SER A 20 48.35 5.33 8.71
CA SER A 20 47.19 5.94 8.05
C SER A 20 47.48 6.59 6.70
N LEU A 21 46.57 6.41 5.74
CA LEU A 21 46.46 7.18 4.50
C LEU A 21 45.16 7.97 4.55
N ILE A 22 45.26 9.30 4.70
CA ILE A 22 44.11 10.16 5.00
C ILE A 22 43.93 11.21 3.92
N ALA A 23 42.74 11.23 3.33
CA ALA A 23 42.24 12.26 2.43
C ALA A 23 40.98 12.96 3.00
N ASP A 24 40.71 12.79 4.30
CA ASP A 24 39.49 13.29 4.95
C ASP A 24 39.34 14.82 4.92
N GLY A 25 38.20 15.30 4.42
CA GLY A 25 37.84 16.72 4.34
C GLY A 25 38.70 17.55 3.39
N LEU A 26 39.47 16.91 2.50
CA LEU A 26 40.43 17.53 1.58
C LEU A 26 39.96 17.58 0.12
N GLY A 27 38.67 17.31 -0.14
CA GLY A 27 38.02 17.44 -1.43
C GLY A 27 37.52 18.87 -1.70
N TYR A 28 36.38 19.00 -2.39
CA TYR A 28 35.79 20.32 -2.60
C TYR A 28 35.37 20.96 -1.28
N ASN A 29 35.51 22.28 -1.19
CA ASN A 29 35.04 23.09 -0.08
C ASN A 29 34.12 24.21 -0.61
N THR A 30 33.43 24.89 0.31
CA THR A 30 32.47 25.95 -0.02
C THR A 30 33.06 27.21 -0.67
N SER A 31 34.40 27.31 -0.78
CA SER A 31 35.13 28.41 -1.43
C SER A 31 35.54 28.12 -2.88
N HIS A 32 35.48 26.86 -3.32
CA HIS A 32 35.89 26.46 -4.68
C HIS A 32 34.89 26.86 -5.77
N GLY A 33 33.79 27.54 -5.43
CA GLY A 33 32.66 27.75 -6.34
C GLY A 33 31.82 26.48 -6.50
N TYR A 34 30.57 26.66 -6.90
CA TYR A 34 29.58 25.58 -7.10
C TYR A 34 28.71 25.83 -8.34
N GLN A 35 29.16 26.75 -9.21
CA GLN A 35 28.55 27.06 -10.50
C GLN A 35 29.65 27.13 -11.55
N GLY A 36 29.38 26.55 -12.71
CA GLY A 36 30.30 26.52 -13.84
C GLY A 36 31.19 25.27 -13.90
N ASN A 37 32.09 25.29 -14.87
CA ASN A 37 33.01 24.21 -15.14
C ASN A 37 34.44 24.61 -14.77
N ASP A 38 35.25 23.63 -14.40
CA ASP A 38 36.69 23.81 -14.25
C ASP A 38 37.37 24.07 -15.60
N ILE A 39 38.68 24.24 -15.56
CA ILE A 39 39.51 24.49 -16.76
C ILE A 39 39.47 23.35 -17.79
N TYR A 40 38.93 22.19 -17.42
CA TYR A 40 38.77 21.01 -18.29
C TYR A 40 37.30 20.80 -18.71
N GLY A 41 36.40 21.74 -18.39
CA GLY A 41 34.99 21.65 -18.76
C GLY A 41 34.15 20.76 -17.83
N SER A 42 34.69 20.28 -16.71
CA SER A 42 33.98 19.45 -15.74
C SER A 42 33.27 20.30 -14.67
N PRO A 43 32.06 19.94 -14.21
CA PRO A 43 31.36 20.73 -13.20
C PRO A 43 32.17 20.84 -11.90
N ILE A 44 32.27 22.05 -11.35
CA ILE A 44 32.94 22.26 -10.07
C ILE A 44 31.97 21.93 -8.95
N ASN A 45 32.42 21.12 -7.97
CA ASN A 45 31.64 20.74 -6.79
C ASN A 45 30.24 20.19 -7.17
N PRO A 46 30.17 19.14 -8.03
CA PRO A 46 28.94 18.73 -8.72
C PRO A 46 27.79 18.30 -7.80
N GLY A 47 28.10 17.80 -6.61
CA GLY A 47 27.11 17.41 -5.61
C GLY A 47 27.05 18.37 -4.43
N HIS A 48 27.38 19.66 -4.62
CA HIS A 48 27.30 20.68 -3.56
C HIS A 48 25.93 20.65 -2.87
N GLY A 49 25.94 20.65 -1.53
CA GLY A 49 24.70 20.76 -0.76
C GLY A 49 24.04 22.12 -0.98
N ILE A 50 22.72 22.20 -0.88
CA ILE A 50 21.99 23.45 -1.12
C ILE A 50 22.11 24.35 0.11
N ASP A 51 22.65 25.55 -0.09
CA ASP A 51 22.79 26.59 0.93
C ASP A 51 21.41 27.06 1.42
N ASP A 52 21.23 27.18 2.73
CA ASP A 52 20.00 27.70 3.34
C ASP A 52 20.26 28.20 4.77
N ASN A 53 19.63 29.30 5.17
CA ASN A 53 19.85 29.90 6.49
C ASN A 53 19.13 29.17 7.64
N GLU A 54 18.14 28.35 7.32
CA GLU A 54 17.25 27.65 8.26
C GLU A 54 17.42 26.12 8.20
N GLY A 55 18.41 25.65 7.44
CA GLY A 55 18.82 24.25 7.37
C GLY A 55 19.27 23.89 5.98
N ALA A 56 20.57 23.94 5.73
CA ALA A 56 21.20 23.58 4.48
C ALA A 56 21.29 22.06 4.31
N SER A 57 21.35 21.59 3.07
CA SER A 57 21.46 20.16 2.78
C SER A 57 22.90 19.66 2.69
N GLY A 58 23.05 18.35 2.89
CA GLY A 58 24.32 17.67 2.74
C GLY A 58 24.71 17.50 1.27
N ALA A 59 26.00 17.28 1.05
CA ALA A 59 26.55 17.04 -0.28
C ALA A 59 26.29 15.61 -0.78
N GLY A 60 26.22 15.42 -2.09
CA GLY A 60 26.19 14.12 -2.75
C GLY A 60 27.55 13.74 -3.32
N HIS A 61 27.84 12.44 -3.42
CA HIS A 61 28.92 11.80 -4.19
C HIS A 61 28.73 10.30 -4.03
N GLY A 62 28.55 9.47 -5.08
CA GLY A 62 28.14 8.07 -4.90
C GLY A 62 26.67 7.91 -4.49
N GLY A 63 26.29 8.50 -3.37
CA GLY A 63 24.91 8.72 -2.95
C GLY A 63 24.47 10.18 -2.96
N SER A 64 23.17 10.41 -2.76
CA SER A 64 22.59 11.76 -2.57
C SER A 64 22.80 12.23 -1.13
N GLY A 65 23.08 13.52 -0.94
CA GLY A 65 23.07 14.14 0.38
C GLY A 65 21.66 14.16 1.00
N GLY A 66 21.58 14.39 2.30
CA GLY A 66 20.31 14.55 3.01
C GLY A 66 19.81 15.98 2.96
N ARG A 67 18.49 16.17 2.93
CA ARG A 67 17.81 17.48 3.14
C ARG A 67 18.13 18.07 4.52
N GLY A 68 18.14 19.40 4.61
CA GLY A 68 18.25 20.11 5.88
C GLY A 68 16.96 20.07 6.69
N SER A 69 16.74 21.07 7.54
CA SER A 69 15.54 21.20 8.39
C SER A 69 14.25 20.95 7.59
N LEU A 70 13.47 19.94 8.00
CA LEU A 70 12.24 19.52 7.30
C LEU A 70 11.07 20.49 7.48
N THR A 71 11.17 21.42 8.42
CA THR A 71 10.11 22.40 8.70
C THR A 71 10.36 23.76 8.06
N SER A 72 11.62 24.11 7.84
CA SER A 72 12.01 25.49 7.53
C SER A 72 13.23 25.62 6.62
N GLY A 73 14.01 24.55 6.45
CA GLY A 73 15.19 24.53 5.60
C GLY A 73 14.88 24.13 4.17
N THR A 74 15.93 23.92 3.39
CA THR A 74 15.78 23.56 1.98
C THR A 74 15.24 22.13 1.81
N PRO A 75 14.22 21.90 0.96
CA PRO A 75 13.73 20.57 0.64
C PRO A 75 14.63 19.84 -0.38
N LYS A 76 15.68 20.50 -0.88
CA LYS A 76 16.58 19.98 -1.92
C LYS A 76 17.85 19.39 -1.33
N SER A 77 18.47 18.45 -2.02
CA SER A 77 19.72 17.77 -1.62
C SER A 77 20.82 17.93 -2.66
N GLY A 78 22.09 17.75 -2.25
CA GLY A 78 23.20 17.55 -3.19
C GLY A 78 23.06 16.19 -3.89
N PHE A 79 22.99 16.17 -5.22
CA PHE A 79 22.79 14.93 -5.98
C PHE A 79 24.09 14.12 -6.12
N ALA A 80 23.94 12.81 -6.36
CA ALA A 80 25.06 11.89 -6.55
C ALA A 80 25.80 12.14 -7.87
N TYR A 81 27.10 11.87 -7.87
CA TYR A 81 27.95 11.84 -9.07
C TYR A 81 29.06 10.79 -8.91
N GLY A 82 29.91 10.66 -9.93
CA GLY A 82 31.11 9.83 -9.93
C GLY A 82 30.91 8.46 -10.57
N ASP A 83 32.02 7.81 -10.92
CA ASP A 83 32.03 6.48 -11.51
C ASP A 83 32.11 5.37 -10.46
N LEU A 84 31.30 4.32 -10.60
CA LEU A 84 31.26 3.16 -9.72
C LEU A 84 32.53 2.28 -9.80
N TYR A 85 33.06 2.07 -11.00
CA TYR A 85 34.12 1.10 -11.26
C TYR A 85 35.51 1.71 -11.10
N GLU A 86 35.65 2.98 -11.50
CA GLU A 86 36.89 3.75 -11.47
C GLU A 86 36.67 5.12 -10.81
N PRO A 87 36.39 5.19 -9.50
CA PRO A 87 36.20 6.48 -8.81
C PRO A 87 37.49 7.32 -8.76
N TYR A 88 37.46 8.51 -9.38
CA TYR A 88 38.60 9.44 -9.43
C TYR A 88 38.24 10.90 -9.03
N ILE A 89 37.02 11.16 -8.58
CA ILE A 89 36.54 12.52 -8.33
C ILE A 89 36.52 12.81 -6.81
N PHE A 90 36.90 14.02 -6.43
CA PHE A 90 36.79 14.46 -5.03
C PHE A 90 35.33 14.50 -4.57
N GLY A 91 35.10 14.32 -3.28
CA GLY A 91 33.81 14.59 -2.65
C GLY A 91 33.47 16.08 -2.66
N SER A 92 32.17 16.37 -2.68
CA SER A 92 31.56 17.69 -2.67
C SER A 92 31.36 18.26 -1.26
N ALA A 93 31.32 19.59 -1.18
CA ALA A 93 31.07 20.32 0.06
C ALA A 93 29.57 20.41 0.40
N GLY A 94 29.23 20.37 1.70
CA GLY A 94 27.86 20.59 2.17
C GLY A 94 27.41 22.04 2.01
N GLY A 95 26.09 22.25 2.04
CA GLY A 95 25.50 23.58 1.91
C GLY A 95 25.85 24.49 3.08
N LYS A 96 25.96 25.79 2.80
CA LYS A 96 26.21 26.83 3.80
C LYS A 96 24.97 27.07 4.65
N GLY A 97 25.16 27.07 5.95
CA GLY A 97 24.12 27.39 6.93
C GLY A 97 23.95 28.89 7.13
N ARG A 98 23.30 29.24 8.25
CA ARG A 98 23.00 30.62 8.66
C ARG A 98 24.22 31.53 8.59
N SER A 99 24.03 32.74 8.06
CA SER A 99 25.07 33.77 7.95
C SER A 99 26.27 33.33 7.09
N GLY A 100 26.06 32.41 6.15
CA GLY A 100 27.11 31.91 5.25
C GLY A 100 28.10 30.98 5.94
N THR A 101 27.72 30.38 7.07
CA THR A 101 28.61 29.46 7.78
C THR A 101 28.94 28.26 6.90
N ARG A 102 30.21 27.88 6.86
CA ARG A 102 30.71 26.86 5.95
C ARG A 102 30.17 25.46 6.29
N GLY A 103 29.59 24.80 5.29
CA GLY A 103 29.29 23.37 5.30
C GLY A 103 30.56 22.52 5.29
N GLY A 104 30.42 21.25 5.68
CA GLY A 104 31.55 20.31 5.73
C GLY A 104 32.18 20.12 4.36
N ASN A 105 33.51 20.01 4.29
CA ASN A 105 34.22 19.72 3.05
C ASN A 105 34.03 18.29 2.61
N GLY A 106 34.11 18.05 1.30
CA GLY A 106 34.14 16.69 0.78
C GLY A 106 35.45 15.96 1.07
N GLY A 107 35.44 14.64 0.96
CA GLY A 107 36.65 13.81 1.04
C GLY A 107 37.54 13.92 -0.20
N GLY A 108 38.83 13.66 -0.05
CA GLY A 108 39.80 13.69 -1.13
C GLY A 108 39.81 12.40 -1.98
N MET A 109 40.89 12.20 -2.73
CA MET A 109 41.08 11.04 -3.60
C MET A 109 42.32 10.23 -3.22
N LEU A 110 42.15 8.92 -3.08
CA LEU A 110 43.22 7.94 -2.93
C LEU A 110 43.22 7.00 -4.12
N TRP A 111 44.32 6.94 -4.87
CA TRP A 111 44.47 6.09 -6.04
C TRP A 111 45.70 5.21 -5.90
N MET A 112 45.51 3.89 -5.80
CA MET A 112 46.60 2.93 -5.57
C MET A 112 46.67 1.94 -6.72
N ASN A 113 47.73 2.04 -7.53
CA ASN A 113 48.06 1.05 -8.54
C ASN A 113 49.25 0.22 -8.03
N VAL A 114 48.96 -0.88 -7.33
CA VAL A 114 49.95 -1.70 -6.62
C VAL A 114 50.02 -3.07 -7.27
N THR A 115 51.14 -3.45 -7.89
CA THR A 115 51.15 -4.67 -8.72
C THR A 115 51.17 -5.99 -7.93
N GLY A 116 51.65 -5.97 -6.69
CA GLY A 116 51.80 -7.11 -5.78
C GLY A 116 50.76 -7.12 -4.66
N LEU A 117 51.16 -6.68 -3.47
CA LEU A 117 50.42 -6.78 -2.22
C LEU A 117 49.99 -5.40 -1.69
N ILE A 118 48.71 -5.27 -1.34
CA ILE A 118 48.20 -4.23 -0.44
C ILE A 118 47.89 -4.90 0.91
N ASP A 119 48.62 -4.54 1.96
CA ASP A 119 48.41 -5.04 3.32
C ASP A 119 47.92 -3.90 4.21
N VAL A 120 46.66 -3.97 4.67
CA VAL A 120 46.01 -2.89 5.43
C VAL A 120 45.54 -3.40 6.78
N ASP A 121 46.33 -3.13 7.83
CA ASP A 121 45.93 -3.28 9.23
C ASP A 121 45.58 -1.93 9.88
N GLY A 122 46.04 -0.81 9.31
CA GLY A 122 45.73 0.56 9.72
C GLY A 122 44.50 1.18 9.05
N LEU A 123 44.54 2.50 8.81
CA LEU A 123 43.42 3.27 8.27
C LEU A 123 43.69 3.84 6.87
N VAL A 124 42.79 3.59 5.94
CA VAL A 124 42.70 4.28 4.64
C VAL A 124 41.38 5.04 4.61
N SER A 125 41.42 6.36 4.47
CA SER A 125 40.22 7.17 4.68
C SER A 125 40.13 8.34 3.72
N ALA A 126 38.95 8.54 3.15
CA ALA A 126 38.57 9.68 2.34
C ALA A 126 37.19 10.21 2.79
N ASN A 127 36.97 10.35 4.09
CA ASN A 127 35.67 10.79 4.63
C ASN A 127 35.40 12.28 4.32
N GLY A 128 34.12 12.63 4.19
CA GLY A 128 33.65 14.00 4.25
C GLY A 128 33.77 14.56 5.66
N GLU A 129 33.98 15.86 5.76
CA GLU A 129 33.98 16.60 7.02
C GLU A 129 32.54 16.82 7.50
N ALA A 130 32.32 16.73 8.80
CA ALA A 130 31.06 17.16 9.40
C ALA A 130 30.87 18.67 9.28
N ALA A 131 29.64 19.14 9.41
CA ALA A 131 29.34 20.56 9.50
C ALA A 131 30.13 21.20 10.66
N SER A 132 30.80 22.32 10.36
CA SER A 132 31.71 22.99 11.31
C SER A 132 31.02 23.72 12.46
N SER A 133 29.69 23.89 12.41
CA SER A 133 28.92 24.71 13.34
C SER A 133 27.49 24.18 13.56
N LEU A 134 26.92 24.52 14.73
CA LEU A 134 25.50 24.38 15.08
C LEU A 134 24.62 25.44 14.40
N THR A 135 24.89 25.84 13.17
CA THR A 135 24.14 26.94 12.50
C THR A 135 23.45 26.50 11.22
N GLY A 136 23.13 25.21 11.14
CA GLY A 136 22.34 24.63 10.05
C GLY A 136 23.10 24.33 8.78
N SER A 137 24.43 24.26 8.84
CA SER A 137 25.25 23.86 7.69
C SER A 137 25.13 22.36 7.40
N GLY A 138 25.25 21.98 6.13
CA GLY A 138 25.22 20.58 5.69
C GLY A 138 26.56 19.86 5.84
N GLY A 139 26.52 18.53 5.90
CA GLY A 139 27.72 17.68 5.92
C GLY A 139 28.36 17.52 4.54
N GLY A 140 29.69 17.40 4.50
CA GLY A 140 30.43 17.12 3.26
C GLY A 140 30.34 15.65 2.87
N SER A 141 30.46 15.34 1.58
CA SER A 141 30.36 13.95 1.09
C SER A 141 31.70 13.21 1.17
N GLY A 142 31.65 11.88 1.24
CA GLY A 142 32.85 11.05 1.12
C GLY A 142 33.56 11.23 -0.22
N GLY A 143 34.84 10.92 -0.28
CA GLY A 143 35.70 11.03 -1.46
C GLY A 143 35.74 9.77 -2.31
N SER A 144 36.81 9.64 -3.09
CA SER A 144 37.06 8.49 -3.96
C SER A 144 38.25 7.67 -3.47
N ILE A 145 38.09 6.36 -3.38
CA ILE A 145 39.20 5.43 -3.13
C ILE A 145 39.19 4.39 -4.23
N TRP A 146 40.28 4.29 -4.98
CA TRP A 146 40.49 3.27 -5.99
C TRP A 146 41.76 2.51 -5.69
N MET A 147 41.69 1.18 -5.69
CA MET A 147 42.84 0.31 -5.49
C MET A 147 42.84 -0.83 -6.49
N TYR A 148 44.02 -1.10 -7.04
CA TYR A 148 44.33 -2.26 -7.86
C TYR A 148 45.48 -2.99 -7.22
N CYS A 149 45.31 -4.30 -6.99
CA CYS A 149 46.40 -5.20 -6.66
C CYS A 149 46.09 -6.68 -6.90
N LYS A 150 47.15 -7.49 -6.89
CA LYS A 150 47.04 -8.94 -7.05
C LYS A 150 46.55 -9.60 -5.76
N THR A 151 46.94 -9.08 -4.60
CA THR A 151 46.57 -9.63 -3.29
C THR A 151 46.32 -8.49 -2.31
N ILE A 152 45.18 -8.53 -1.64
CA ILE A 152 44.88 -7.68 -0.48
C ILE A 152 44.69 -8.54 0.75
N ARG A 153 45.21 -8.08 1.88
CA ARG A 153 44.97 -8.68 3.19
C ARG A 153 45.03 -7.61 4.27
N GLY A 154 44.77 -8.04 5.50
CA GLY A 154 44.77 -7.18 6.68
C GLY A 154 43.37 -6.99 7.25
N TYR A 155 43.31 -6.46 8.47
CA TYR A 155 42.10 -6.28 9.27
C TYR A 155 41.73 -4.80 9.48
N GLY A 156 42.43 -3.92 8.79
CA GLY A 156 42.30 -2.47 8.88
C GLY A 156 41.00 -1.95 8.28
N LYS A 157 40.86 -0.63 8.28
CA LYS A 157 39.64 0.07 7.85
C LYS A 157 39.91 0.90 6.60
N ILE A 158 39.10 0.70 5.56
CA ILE A 158 39.03 1.56 4.37
C ILE A 158 37.66 2.25 4.38
N ALA A 159 37.60 3.58 4.26
CA ALA A 159 36.34 4.31 4.43
C ALA A 159 36.26 5.58 3.60
N ALA A 160 35.07 5.83 3.03
CA ALA A 160 34.73 7.07 2.34
C ALA A 160 33.33 7.52 2.81
N ASN A 161 33.17 7.73 4.11
CA ASN A 161 31.86 8.09 4.68
C ASN A 161 31.55 9.57 4.49
N GLY A 162 30.27 9.91 4.45
CA GLY A 162 29.82 11.30 4.50
C GLY A 162 29.92 11.90 5.91
N GLY A 163 30.09 13.21 5.98
CA GLY A 163 30.10 13.99 7.21
C GLY A 163 28.69 14.23 7.74
N ALA A 164 28.56 14.32 9.07
CA ALA A 164 27.28 14.66 9.69
C ALA A 164 26.87 16.12 9.40
N GLY A 165 25.56 16.35 9.27
CA GLY A 165 25.00 17.70 9.21
C GLY A 165 25.00 18.39 10.57
N SER A 166 24.73 19.70 10.60
CA SER A 166 24.58 20.47 11.85
C SER A 166 23.53 19.85 12.77
N ASN A 167 23.88 19.64 14.04
CA ASN A 167 22.99 19.14 15.08
C ASN A 167 22.22 20.26 15.82
N ASP A 168 22.06 21.43 15.22
CA ASP A 168 21.21 22.50 15.74
C ASP A 168 19.75 22.03 15.87
N ASN A 169 19.13 22.36 17.00
CA ASN A 169 17.79 21.86 17.32
C ASN A 169 16.66 22.53 16.52
N SER A 170 16.88 23.76 16.07
CA SER A 170 15.91 24.58 15.34
C SER A 170 16.12 24.48 13.83
N TYR A 171 17.38 24.44 13.41
CA TYR A 171 17.79 24.47 12.02
C TYR A 171 18.84 23.39 11.74
N PRO A 172 18.52 22.09 11.89
CA PRO A 172 19.49 21.04 11.62
C PRO A 172 19.90 21.02 10.14
N GLY A 173 21.16 20.65 9.90
CA GLY A 173 21.68 20.45 8.55
C GLY A 173 21.55 19.00 8.10
N GLY A 174 21.47 18.80 6.79
CA GLY A 174 21.43 17.47 6.19
C GLY A 174 22.78 16.75 6.21
N GLY A 175 22.75 15.43 6.32
CA GLY A 175 23.97 14.60 6.29
C GLY A 175 24.59 14.50 4.89
N GLY A 176 25.91 14.52 4.78
CA GLY A 176 26.60 14.30 3.50
C GLY A 176 26.55 12.82 3.08
N ALA A 177 26.55 12.52 1.79
CA ALA A 177 26.56 11.15 1.29
C ALA A 177 27.91 10.45 1.49
N GLY A 178 27.90 9.12 1.58
CA GLY A 178 29.12 8.30 1.47
C GLY A 178 29.63 8.30 0.02
N GLY A 179 30.96 8.31 -0.17
CA GLY A 179 31.63 8.36 -1.47
C GLY A 179 31.74 7.02 -2.19
N ARG A 180 32.72 6.89 -3.09
CA ARG A 180 32.89 5.70 -3.92
C ARG A 180 34.19 4.98 -3.60
N ILE A 181 34.10 3.67 -3.38
CA ILE A 181 35.27 2.81 -3.14
C ILE A 181 35.26 1.71 -4.18
N ALA A 182 36.34 1.59 -4.94
CA ALA A 182 36.67 0.36 -5.65
C ALA A 182 37.71 -0.37 -4.79
N TYR A 183 37.35 -1.57 -4.31
CA TYR A 183 38.17 -2.53 -3.54
C TYR A 183 38.11 -2.41 -1.98
N LEU A 184 36.93 -2.68 -1.40
CA LEU A 184 36.58 -3.14 0.00
C LEU A 184 36.51 -2.11 1.17
N LEU A 185 35.54 -2.35 2.08
CA LEU A 185 35.10 -1.63 3.32
C LEU A 185 34.14 -0.43 3.10
N PRO A 186 33.37 0.02 4.13
CA PRO A 186 32.07 0.66 3.92
C PRO A 186 32.16 2.15 3.52
N ALA A 187 31.33 2.54 2.56
CA ALA A 187 31.00 3.93 2.25
C ALA A 187 29.57 4.24 2.73
N ARG A 188 29.45 4.84 3.92
CA ARG A 188 28.16 5.14 4.58
C ARG A 188 27.82 6.62 4.48
N GLY A 189 26.53 6.96 4.50
CA GLY A 189 26.07 8.33 4.64
C GLY A 189 26.40 8.94 6.01
N GLY A 190 26.41 10.26 6.06
CA GLY A 190 26.53 11.05 7.27
C GLY A 190 25.20 11.18 8.00
N ALA A 191 25.24 11.19 9.33
CA ALA A 191 24.03 11.31 10.15
C ALA A 191 23.41 12.72 10.12
N ALA A 192 22.12 12.80 10.45
CA ALA A 192 21.37 14.04 10.65
C ALA A 192 20.54 13.98 11.95
N LEU A 193 20.09 15.14 12.45
CA LEU A 193 19.44 15.24 13.75
C LEU A 193 18.09 14.49 13.79
N GLY A 194 17.95 13.60 14.77
CA GLY A 194 16.72 12.83 15.00
C GLY A 194 16.60 11.57 14.13
N CYS A 195 17.44 11.42 13.10
CA CYS A 195 17.47 10.24 12.24
C CYS A 195 18.30 9.10 12.83
N ALA A 196 17.79 8.53 13.92
CA ALA A 196 18.27 7.27 14.47
C ALA A 196 17.49 6.09 13.91
N VAL A 197 18.12 4.91 13.90
CA VAL A 197 17.51 3.65 13.48
C VAL A 197 16.19 3.43 14.23
N GLY A 198 15.09 3.23 13.49
CA GLY A 198 13.76 2.97 14.05
C GLY A 198 13.04 4.21 14.61
N LYS A 199 13.58 5.42 14.39
CA LYS A 199 13.00 6.70 14.80
C LYS A 199 12.94 7.70 13.66
N GLU A 200 12.79 7.21 12.42
CA GLU A 200 12.78 8.01 11.21
C GLU A 200 11.67 9.08 11.22
N HIS A 201 10.54 8.81 11.90
CA HIS A 201 9.44 9.78 12.12
C HIS A 201 9.80 10.97 13.04
N LEU A 202 10.92 10.90 13.77
CA LEU A 202 11.44 11.97 14.63
C LEU A 202 12.59 12.75 13.98
N CYS A 203 12.96 12.40 12.75
CA CYS A 203 13.93 13.14 11.95
C CYS A 203 13.52 14.61 11.84
N LYS A 204 14.47 15.51 12.13
CA LYS A 204 14.32 16.95 11.86
C LYS A 204 15.07 17.40 10.61
N ALA A 205 16.04 16.62 10.16
CA ALA A 205 16.74 16.74 8.88
C ALA A 205 17.02 15.33 8.36
N GLU A 206 17.32 15.17 7.08
CA GLU A 206 17.54 13.85 6.47
C GLU A 206 19.01 13.44 6.49
N ALA A 207 19.27 12.14 6.67
CA ALA A 207 20.60 11.57 6.60
C ALA A 207 21.15 11.51 5.16
N GLY A 208 22.47 11.45 5.03
CA GLY A 208 23.10 11.24 3.73
C GLY A 208 22.90 9.83 3.21
N GLY A 209 22.94 9.67 1.89
CA GLY A 209 22.85 8.36 1.26
C GLY A 209 24.12 7.56 1.44
N PRO A 210 24.03 6.22 1.37
CA PRO A 210 25.22 5.41 1.34
C PRO A 210 25.99 5.70 0.06
N GLY A 211 27.29 5.50 0.13
CA GLY A 211 28.13 5.40 -1.05
C GLY A 211 28.03 4.04 -1.70
N THR A 212 28.94 3.78 -2.64
CA THR A 212 29.04 2.49 -3.30
C THR A 212 30.41 1.87 -3.08
N VAL A 213 30.42 0.56 -2.88
CA VAL A 213 31.65 -0.24 -2.80
C VAL A 213 31.60 -1.28 -3.92
N PHE A 214 32.50 -1.18 -4.88
CA PHE A 214 32.65 -2.13 -5.98
C PHE A 214 33.88 -3.02 -5.75
N LEU A 215 33.70 -4.33 -5.90
CA LEU A 215 34.78 -5.31 -5.80
C LEU A 215 34.87 -6.08 -7.11
N TYR A 216 36.09 -6.27 -7.60
CA TYR A 216 36.35 -7.16 -8.72
C TYR A 216 37.46 -8.15 -8.39
N HIS A 217 37.11 -9.43 -8.28
CA HIS A 217 38.08 -10.49 -8.10
C HIS A 217 38.64 -10.94 -9.46
N MET A 218 39.88 -10.58 -9.78
CA MET A 218 40.47 -10.79 -11.12
C MET A 218 40.54 -12.26 -11.55
N ILE A 219 40.77 -13.20 -10.62
CA ILE A 219 40.89 -14.64 -10.94
C ILE A 219 39.53 -15.29 -11.20
N HIS A 220 38.56 -15.07 -10.32
CA HIS A 220 37.22 -15.64 -10.41
C HIS A 220 36.25 -14.79 -11.24
N THR A 221 36.72 -13.66 -11.78
CA THR A 221 35.93 -12.67 -12.51
C THR A 221 34.62 -12.34 -11.79
N HIS A 222 34.71 -12.11 -10.47
CA HIS A 222 33.55 -11.94 -9.59
C HIS A 222 33.39 -10.47 -9.21
N ARG A 223 32.25 -9.88 -9.59
CA ARG A 223 31.86 -8.49 -9.32
C ARG A 223 30.86 -8.46 -8.17
N THR A 224 31.26 -7.80 -7.09
CA THR A 224 30.36 -7.54 -5.95
C THR A 224 30.06 -6.05 -5.88
N LEU A 225 28.78 -5.71 -5.75
CA LEU A 225 28.33 -4.37 -5.36
C LEU A 225 27.84 -4.42 -3.92
N LEU A 226 28.43 -3.61 -3.05
CA LEU A 226 28.05 -3.50 -1.64
C LEU A 226 27.58 -2.09 -1.30
N ILE A 227 26.46 -2.02 -0.59
CA ILE A 227 25.83 -0.79 -0.11
C ILE A 227 25.48 -0.97 1.36
N HIS A 228 25.84 0.00 2.20
CA HIS A 228 25.57 -0.07 3.62
C HIS A 228 25.33 1.33 4.18
N ASN A 229 24.14 1.62 4.73
CA ASN A 229 23.83 2.96 5.24
C ASN A 229 23.82 3.10 6.77
N GLY A 230 24.28 2.10 7.52
CA GLY A 230 24.49 2.28 8.97
C GLY A 230 23.19 2.29 9.77
N GLY A 231 22.09 1.81 9.19
CA GLY A 231 20.74 1.86 9.75
C GLY A 231 19.97 3.14 9.39
N GLN A 232 20.58 4.06 8.62
CA GLN A 232 19.91 5.27 8.14
C GLN A 232 19.08 4.95 6.89
N LYS A 233 17.87 5.51 6.80
CA LYS A 233 16.93 5.31 5.69
C LYS A 233 16.46 6.66 5.14
N PRO A 234 16.03 6.73 3.87
CA PRO A 234 15.36 7.91 3.34
C PRO A 234 14.05 8.17 4.06
N LEU A 235 13.65 9.44 4.15
CA LEU A 235 12.36 9.83 4.76
C LEU A 235 11.18 9.34 3.92
N VAL A 236 11.36 9.32 2.60
CA VAL A 236 10.38 8.82 1.64
C VAL A 236 11.02 7.66 0.89
N SER A 237 10.46 6.46 1.01
CA SER A 237 11.04 5.28 0.37
C SER A 237 10.96 5.33 -1.15
N ALA A 238 9.89 5.87 -1.73
CA ALA A 238 9.69 5.95 -3.18
C ALA A 238 10.36 7.20 -3.79
N ILE A 239 10.80 7.09 -5.04
CA ILE A 239 11.25 8.20 -5.88
C ILE A 239 10.02 8.74 -6.60
N ALA A 240 9.75 10.04 -6.43
CA ALA A 240 8.54 10.64 -6.98
C ALA A 240 8.62 10.86 -8.49
N ASP A 241 9.76 11.36 -8.98
CA ASP A 241 10.01 11.63 -10.39
C ASP A 241 11.50 11.46 -10.72
N TYR A 242 11.82 10.59 -11.67
CA TYR A 242 13.21 10.40 -12.13
C TYR A 242 13.74 11.59 -12.96
N ASN A 243 12.87 12.47 -13.45
CA ASN A 243 13.27 13.68 -14.17
C ASN A 243 13.64 14.84 -13.23
N ASP A 244 13.21 14.80 -11.97
CA ASP A 244 13.57 15.77 -10.94
C ASP A 244 14.01 15.06 -9.65
N LEU A 245 15.32 14.84 -9.56
CA LEU A 245 15.96 14.21 -8.41
C LEU A 245 16.46 15.24 -7.39
N SER A 246 16.12 16.52 -7.54
CA SER A 246 16.67 17.60 -6.70
C SER A 246 16.25 17.51 -5.24
N THR A 247 15.19 16.76 -4.95
CA THR A 247 14.72 16.50 -3.58
C THR A 247 15.06 15.10 -3.10
N GLU A 248 15.61 14.21 -3.94
CA GLU A 248 15.89 12.84 -3.52
C GLU A 248 17.15 12.77 -2.65
N GLY A 249 16.98 12.38 -1.38
CA GLY A 249 18.07 12.22 -0.41
C GLY A 249 18.25 10.77 0.01
N CYS A 250 19.36 10.48 0.70
CA CYS A 250 19.57 9.22 1.40
C CYS A 250 19.59 7.93 0.54
N ARG A 251 20.01 8.02 -0.74
CA ARG A 251 20.11 6.85 -1.67
C ARG A 251 21.49 6.76 -2.32
N ALA A 252 21.95 5.55 -2.63
CA ALA A 252 23.08 5.28 -3.51
C ALA A 252 22.64 5.17 -4.98
N TRP A 253 23.51 5.59 -5.89
CA TRP A 253 23.20 5.65 -7.32
C TRP A 253 24.25 4.97 -8.20
N ILE A 254 23.77 4.07 -9.06
CA ILE A 254 24.45 3.72 -10.31
C ILE A 254 24.09 4.80 -11.32
N LEU A 255 25.10 5.46 -11.88
CA LEU A 255 24.91 6.65 -12.70
C LEU A 255 25.34 6.40 -14.16
N PRO A 256 24.87 7.22 -15.11
CA PRO A 256 25.16 7.06 -16.53
C PRO A 256 26.66 7.01 -16.86
N GLN A 257 27.50 7.67 -16.07
CA GLN A 257 28.96 7.66 -16.24
C GLN A 257 29.52 6.22 -16.21
N SER A 258 28.94 5.35 -15.38
CA SER A 258 29.39 3.96 -15.23
C SER A 258 28.94 3.03 -16.35
N ALA A 259 28.02 3.47 -17.20
CA ALA A 259 27.57 2.69 -18.35
C ALA A 259 28.65 2.53 -19.44
N ASN A 260 29.64 3.43 -19.47
CA ASN A 260 30.68 3.44 -20.50
C ASN A 260 31.84 2.48 -20.18
N HIS A 261 31.89 1.93 -18.97
CA HIS A 261 32.93 1.01 -18.55
C HIS A 261 32.73 -0.38 -19.18
N ASP A 262 33.82 -1.10 -19.44
CA ASP A 262 33.79 -2.45 -20.03
C ASP A 262 32.94 -3.43 -19.19
N PHE A 263 32.95 -3.28 -17.87
CA PHE A 263 32.12 -4.07 -16.95
C PHE A 263 30.61 -3.87 -17.10
N ALA A 264 30.16 -2.76 -17.70
CA ALA A 264 28.75 -2.48 -17.99
C ALA A 264 28.36 -2.77 -19.45
N GLY A 265 29.19 -3.54 -20.17
CA GLY A 265 28.94 -3.95 -21.56
C GLY A 265 28.96 -2.81 -22.59
N LYS A 266 29.39 -1.60 -22.20
CA LYS A 266 29.28 -0.36 -22.99
C LYS A 266 27.85 -0.06 -23.48
N GLY A 267 26.85 -0.50 -22.71
CA GLY A 267 25.46 -0.54 -23.17
C GLY A 267 24.39 -0.37 -22.09
N GLN A 268 24.76 0.02 -20.85
CA GLN A 268 23.87 0.03 -19.68
C GLN A 268 23.41 -1.37 -19.22
N ASP A 269 24.24 -2.38 -19.48
CA ASP A 269 24.04 -3.75 -19.00
C ASP A 269 24.92 -3.98 -17.77
N PHE A 270 24.36 -3.70 -16.60
CA PHE A 270 25.06 -3.80 -15.33
C PHE A 270 24.94 -5.22 -14.79
N HIS A 271 26.02 -5.99 -14.91
CA HIS A 271 26.08 -7.37 -14.45
C HIS A 271 26.98 -7.49 -13.23
N PHE A 272 26.43 -8.06 -12.16
CA PHE A 272 27.16 -8.37 -10.93
C PHE A 272 26.92 -9.84 -10.54
N GLU A 273 27.99 -10.52 -10.15
CA GLU A 273 27.87 -11.84 -9.55
C GLU A 273 27.24 -11.77 -8.15
N GLU A 274 27.40 -10.64 -7.44
CA GLU A 274 26.84 -10.47 -6.10
C GLU A 274 26.40 -9.03 -5.81
N LEU A 275 25.22 -8.89 -5.20
CA LEU A 275 24.72 -7.65 -4.63
C LEU A 275 24.52 -7.82 -3.12
N GLN A 276 25.06 -6.88 -2.34
CA GLN A 276 24.87 -6.82 -0.91
C GLN A 276 24.27 -5.46 -0.48
N ILE A 277 23.10 -5.46 0.16
CA ILE A 277 22.48 -4.24 0.69
C ILE A 277 22.19 -4.39 2.18
N TYR A 278 22.73 -3.49 2.99
CA TYR A 278 22.59 -3.51 4.45
C TYR A 278 22.22 -2.15 5.03
N GLY A 279 21.73 -2.18 6.27
CA GLY A 279 21.60 -1.03 7.15
C GLY A 279 20.79 0.10 6.55
N GLY A 280 19.64 -0.18 5.96
CA GLY A 280 18.73 0.82 5.42
C GLY A 280 19.13 1.42 4.07
N GLY A 281 20.13 0.84 3.39
CA GLY A 281 20.61 1.36 2.12
C GLY A 281 19.59 1.24 1.00
N HIS A 282 19.40 2.32 0.24
CA HIS A 282 18.62 2.32 -1.00
C HIS A 282 19.55 2.37 -2.20
N LEU A 283 19.30 1.53 -3.21
CA LEU A 283 20.02 1.53 -4.49
C LEU A 283 19.08 1.91 -5.62
N ALA A 284 19.47 2.88 -6.44
CA ALA A 284 18.76 3.25 -7.66
C ALA A 284 19.72 3.37 -8.87
N LEU A 285 19.17 3.17 -10.06
CA LEU A 285 19.87 3.37 -11.33
C LEU A 285 19.30 4.58 -12.06
N LEU A 286 20.17 5.50 -12.48
CA LEU A 286 19.83 6.61 -13.36
C LEU A 286 20.43 6.39 -14.75
N THR A 287 19.64 6.62 -15.79
CA THR A 287 20.06 6.55 -17.19
C THR A 287 20.04 7.94 -17.83
N GLU A 288 20.86 8.15 -18.86
CA GLU A 288 20.83 9.36 -19.69
C GLU A 288 20.48 8.98 -21.16
N PRO A 289 19.39 9.50 -21.73
CA PRO A 289 18.30 10.22 -21.06
C PRO A 289 17.55 9.33 -20.05
N VAL A 290 16.73 9.95 -19.18
CA VAL A 290 15.88 9.24 -18.21
C VAL A 290 14.92 8.29 -18.95
N GLY A 291 14.78 7.07 -18.45
CA GLY A 291 13.92 6.04 -19.03
C GLY A 291 14.51 5.34 -20.26
N ARG A 292 15.82 5.48 -20.51
CA ARG A 292 16.53 4.65 -21.50
C ARG A 292 16.62 3.21 -20.97
N ASN A 293 16.59 2.24 -21.89
CA ASN A 293 16.71 0.83 -21.55
C ASN A 293 18.01 0.54 -20.81
N ALA A 294 17.89 -0.13 -19.67
CA ALA A 294 19.04 -0.62 -18.91
C ALA A 294 18.70 -1.95 -18.22
N SER A 295 19.70 -2.82 -18.08
CA SER A 295 19.55 -4.09 -17.39
C SER A 295 20.41 -4.15 -16.14
N LEU A 296 19.85 -4.72 -15.08
CA LEU A 296 20.50 -5.00 -13.81
C LEU A 296 20.41 -6.50 -13.56
N PHE A 297 21.54 -7.18 -13.61
CA PHE A 297 21.63 -8.62 -13.35
C PHE A 297 22.44 -8.90 -12.10
N PHE A 298 21.86 -9.71 -11.20
CA PHE A 298 22.50 -10.13 -9.96
C PHE A 298 22.40 -11.64 -9.80
N ARG A 299 23.53 -12.35 -9.81
CA ARG A 299 23.52 -13.80 -9.59
C ARG A 299 23.18 -14.14 -8.14
N HIS A 300 23.90 -13.55 -7.20
CA HIS A 300 23.68 -13.69 -5.75
C HIS A 300 23.20 -12.37 -5.15
N MET A 301 22.27 -12.44 -4.21
CA MET A 301 21.76 -11.27 -3.48
C MET A 301 21.80 -11.58 -1.99
N ILE A 302 22.33 -10.65 -1.22
CA ILE A 302 22.52 -10.76 0.22
C ILE A 302 22.04 -9.45 0.85
N GLY A 303 21.41 -9.54 2.02
CA GLY A 303 20.98 -8.36 2.74
C GLY A 303 20.46 -8.72 4.12
N ASP A 304 20.29 -7.69 4.93
CA ASP A 304 19.71 -7.78 6.29
C ASP A 304 18.21 -7.45 6.31
N ARG A 305 17.54 -7.50 5.15
CA ARG A 305 16.12 -7.13 4.94
C ARG A 305 15.78 -5.66 5.18
N THR A 306 16.77 -4.82 5.49
CA THR A 306 16.51 -3.39 5.80
C THR A 306 16.65 -2.47 4.58
N GLY A 307 17.32 -2.95 3.53
CA GLY A 307 17.59 -2.19 2.30
C GLY A 307 16.44 -2.20 1.29
N THR A 308 16.60 -1.37 0.25
CA THR A 308 15.63 -1.26 -0.85
C THR A 308 16.32 -1.09 -2.19
N LEU A 309 15.79 -1.73 -3.23
CA LEU A 309 16.20 -1.54 -4.62
C LEU A 309 15.09 -0.88 -5.45
N HIS A 310 15.47 -0.05 -6.40
CA HIS A 310 14.56 0.71 -7.25
C HIS A 310 14.72 0.32 -8.73
N VAL A 311 13.61 -0.06 -9.37
CA VAL A 311 13.54 -0.45 -10.78
C VAL A 311 12.58 0.48 -11.51
N SER A 312 13.12 1.40 -12.30
CA SER A 312 12.38 2.47 -12.99
C SER A 312 11.90 2.05 -14.38
N THR A 313 11.23 2.96 -15.07
CA THR A 313 10.76 2.79 -16.44
C THR A 313 11.87 2.31 -17.38
N ASN A 314 11.58 1.27 -18.16
CA ASN A 314 12.49 0.60 -19.09
C ASN A 314 13.74 -0.01 -18.43
N GLN A 315 13.75 -0.16 -17.11
CA GLN A 315 14.78 -0.89 -16.41
C GLN A 315 14.31 -2.32 -16.17
N VAL A 316 15.18 -3.27 -16.49
CA VAL A 316 14.95 -4.69 -16.28
C VAL A 316 15.87 -5.15 -15.17
N MET A 317 15.30 -5.60 -14.06
CA MET A 317 16.00 -6.40 -13.07
C MET A 317 15.56 -7.84 -13.25
N ASP A 318 16.39 -8.66 -13.90
CA ASP A 318 16.04 -10.04 -14.17
C ASP A 318 16.80 -11.00 -13.25
N LEU A 319 16.04 -11.88 -12.59
CA LEU A 319 16.53 -12.85 -11.62
C LEU A 319 16.09 -14.26 -11.97
N HIS A 320 16.06 -14.67 -13.24
CA HIS A 320 15.78 -16.06 -13.64
C HIS A 320 16.55 -17.10 -12.80
N ARG A 321 15.86 -17.72 -11.85
CA ARG A 321 16.38 -18.76 -10.95
C ARG A 321 15.23 -19.68 -10.49
N PRO A 322 15.51 -20.89 -9.98
CA PRO A 322 14.44 -21.81 -9.57
C PRO A 322 13.64 -21.31 -8.35
N GLU A 323 14.31 -20.65 -7.40
CA GLU A 323 13.72 -20.19 -6.14
C GLU A 323 14.38 -18.90 -5.66
N ILE A 324 13.62 -18.03 -5.00
CA ILE A 324 14.12 -16.78 -4.41
C ILE A 324 13.47 -16.47 -3.05
N ASP A 325 14.30 -16.30 -2.01
CA ASP A 325 13.97 -15.51 -0.82
C ASP A 325 14.58 -14.11 -1.02
N ILE A 326 13.74 -13.10 -1.14
CA ILE A 326 14.20 -11.75 -1.52
C ILE A 326 14.78 -11.01 -0.32
N PRO A 327 16.08 -10.62 -0.33
CA PRO A 327 16.78 -10.18 0.88
C PRO A 327 16.64 -8.68 1.18
N PHE A 328 15.91 -7.92 0.36
CA PHE A 328 15.64 -6.49 0.52
C PHE A 328 14.31 -6.11 -0.15
N SER A 329 13.78 -4.94 0.19
CA SER A 329 12.54 -4.43 -0.42
C SER A 329 12.80 -3.98 -1.86
N VAL A 330 11.76 -3.97 -2.71
CA VAL A 330 11.89 -3.51 -4.10
C VAL A 330 10.74 -2.60 -4.49
N HIS A 331 11.06 -1.46 -5.10
CA HIS A 331 10.09 -0.62 -5.82
C HIS A 331 10.20 -0.88 -7.32
N VAL A 332 9.12 -1.37 -7.90
CA VAL A 332 8.97 -1.54 -9.36
C VAL A 332 8.03 -0.46 -9.85
N TYR A 333 8.59 0.61 -10.40
CA TYR A 333 7.80 1.74 -10.91
C TYR A 333 7.11 1.37 -12.23
N ALA A 334 6.17 2.21 -12.67
CA ALA A 334 5.49 2.02 -13.94
C ALA A 334 6.50 1.91 -15.11
N GLY A 335 6.36 0.85 -15.91
CA GLY A 335 7.27 0.51 -17.00
C GLY A 335 8.58 -0.17 -16.58
N GLY A 336 8.84 -0.36 -15.29
CA GLY A 336 9.92 -1.21 -14.79
C GLY A 336 9.53 -2.69 -14.82
N TYR A 337 10.54 -3.55 -14.91
CA TYR A 337 10.36 -4.99 -14.96
C TYR A 337 11.22 -5.69 -13.90
N LEU A 338 10.58 -6.50 -13.06
CA LEU A 338 11.23 -7.34 -12.05
C LEU A 338 10.95 -8.82 -12.34
N GLY A 339 11.96 -9.53 -12.83
CA GLY A 339 11.94 -10.99 -12.88
C GLY A 339 12.27 -11.55 -11.50
N LEU A 340 11.43 -12.45 -10.99
CA LEU A 340 11.67 -13.21 -9.75
C LEU A 340 11.96 -14.69 -10.09
N ALA A 341 11.37 -15.61 -9.34
CA ALA A 341 11.52 -17.05 -9.55
C ALA A 341 10.17 -17.77 -9.48
N PRO A 342 10.03 -18.97 -10.09
CA PRO A 342 8.83 -19.78 -9.99
C PRO A 342 8.38 -20.02 -8.55
N TYR A 343 9.32 -20.16 -7.61
CA TYR A 343 9.07 -20.19 -6.18
C TYR A 343 9.63 -18.93 -5.54
N THR A 344 8.76 -18.04 -5.10
CA THR A 344 9.13 -16.75 -4.51
C THR A 344 8.64 -16.65 -3.08
N GLU A 345 9.56 -16.38 -2.16
CA GLU A 345 9.28 -16.07 -0.77
C GLU A 345 9.51 -14.58 -0.50
N VAL A 346 8.52 -13.96 0.14
CA VAL A 346 8.60 -12.57 0.61
C VAL A 346 8.57 -12.61 2.12
N HIS A 347 9.74 -12.47 2.73
CA HIS A 347 9.96 -12.57 4.17
C HIS A 347 10.63 -11.31 4.71
N GLY A 348 9.92 -10.56 5.55
CA GLY A 348 10.46 -9.39 6.26
C GLY A 348 10.84 -8.20 5.37
N VAL A 349 10.40 -8.21 4.10
CA VAL A 349 10.63 -7.16 3.10
C VAL A 349 9.34 -6.84 2.36
N THR A 350 9.32 -5.70 1.66
CA THR A 350 8.15 -5.25 0.89
C THR A 350 8.45 -5.14 -0.60
N LEU A 351 7.56 -5.69 -1.43
CA LEU A 351 7.55 -5.48 -2.87
C LEU A 351 6.44 -4.48 -3.24
N PHE A 352 6.81 -3.36 -3.85
CA PHE A 352 5.92 -2.29 -4.29
C PHE A 352 5.78 -2.31 -5.81
N ILE A 353 4.63 -2.75 -6.30
CA ILE A 353 4.45 -3.10 -7.72
C ILE A 353 3.49 -2.13 -8.41
N SER A 354 4.07 -1.20 -9.18
CA SER A 354 3.38 -0.34 -10.16
C SER A 354 3.74 -0.70 -11.60
N GLY A 355 4.82 -1.47 -11.81
CA GLY A 355 5.24 -2.02 -13.11
C GLY A 355 4.95 -3.51 -13.24
N THR A 356 5.80 -4.21 -13.98
CA THR A 356 5.63 -5.63 -14.29
C THR A 356 6.49 -6.51 -13.39
N VAL A 357 5.89 -7.55 -12.82
CA VAL A 357 6.60 -8.68 -12.19
C VAL A 357 6.46 -9.94 -13.03
N ASP A 358 7.46 -10.82 -13.03
CA ASP A 358 7.43 -12.02 -13.87
C ASP A 358 8.08 -13.24 -13.21
N HIS A 359 7.87 -14.40 -13.83
CA HIS A 359 8.39 -15.72 -13.49
C HIS A 359 7.83 -16.33 -12.21
N ILE A 360 6.82 -15.72 -11.58
CA ILE A 360 6.23 -16.21 -10.34
C ILE A 360 5.15 -17.24 -10.66
N GLN A 361 5.30 -18.46 -10.14
CA GLN A 361 4.23 -19.47 -10.15
C GLN A 361 3.64 -19.61 -8.76
N ASN A 362 4.49 -19.75 -7.75
CA ASN A 362 4.13 -19.93 -6.36
C ASN A 362 4.73 -18.80 -5.52
N MET A 363 3.88 -18.11 -4.77
CA MET A 363 4.27 -17.02 -3.89
C MET A 363 3.88 -17.32 -2.45
N THR A 364 4.84 -17.23 -1.53
CA THR A 364 4.61 -17.29 -0.09
C THR A 364 4.99 -15.97 0.54
N ILE A 365 4.06 -15.34 1.26
CA ILE A 365 4.27 -14.07 1.97
C ILE A 365 4.10 -14.35 3.46
N HIS A 366 5.17 -14.17 4.23
CA HIS A 366 5.17 -14.51 5.65
C HIS A 366 6.11 -13.64 6.48
N HIS A 367 5.99 -13.74 7.81
CA HIS A 367 6.91 -13.13 8.78
C HIS A 367 7.14 -11.63 8.51
N GLY A 368 6.04 -10.88 8.35
CA GLY A 368 6.07 -9.44 8.08
C GLY A 368 6.45 -9.06 6.64
N GLY A 369 6.57 -10.03 5.72
CA GLY A 369 6.69 -9.75 4.29
C GLY A 369 5.42 -9.11 3.73
N ALA A 370 5.58 -8.24 2.74
CA ALA A 370 4.44 -7.55 2.13
C ALA A 370 4.53 -7.44 0.60
N PHE A 371 3.38 -7.59 -0.05
CA PHE A 371 3.22 -7.47 -1.50
C PHE A 371 2.16 -6.42 -1.83
N TRP A 372 2.61 -5.25 -2.28
CA TRP A 372 1.76 -4.10 -2.57
C TRP A 372 1.50 -4.00 -4.07
N MET A 373 0.24 -4.17 -4.44
CA MET A 373 -0.24 -4.13 -5.81
C MET A 373 -0.90 -2.77 -6.05
N TYR A 374 -0.22 -1.90 -6.79
CA TYR A 374 -0.76 -0.61 -7.18
C TYR A 374 -1.53 -0.72 -8.51
N HIS A 375 -2.41 0.26 -8.75
CA HIS A 375 -3.05 0.40 -10.05
C HIS A 375 -1.99 0.57 -11.15
N GLY A 376 -2.13 -0.23 -12.21
CA GLY A 376 -1.18 -0.26 -13.33
C GLY A 376 -0.22 -1.45 -13.28
N GLY A 377 0.15 -1.92 -12.08
CA GLY A 377 1.06 -3.05 -11.92
C GLY A 377 0.41 -4.37 -12.34
N ASN A 378 1.22 -5.33 -12.81
CA ASN A 378 0.73 -6.60 -13.34
C ASN A 378 1.80 -7.70 -13.29
N THR A 379 1.37 -8.97 -13.36
CA THR A 379 2.27 -10.04 -13.78
C THR A 379 2.48 -9.98 -15.30
N ALA A 380 3.62 -10.43 -15.82
CA ALA A 380 3.84 -10.43 -17.27
C ALA A 380 2.75 -11.20 -18.03
N ASN A 381 2.47 -10.74 -19.25
CA ASN A 381 1.38 -11.24 -20.11
C ASN A 381 -0.04 -11.07 -19.56
N GLN A 382 -0.22 -10.38 -18.43
CA GLN A 382 -1.52 -9.96 -17.93
C GLN A 382 -1.81 -8.50 -18.26
N THR A 383 -3.08 -8.13 -18.21
CA THR A 383 -3.50 -6.73 -18.31
C THR A 383 -3.15 -5.96 -17.03
N ASN A 384 -3.07 -4.63 -17.14
CA ASN A 384 -2.80 -3.76 -16.00
C ASN A 384 -3.74 -4.07 -14.82
N SER A 385 -3.20 -4.08 -13.60
CA SER A 385 -3.91 -4.41 -12.36
C SER A 385 -4.35 -5.87 -12.23
N SER A 386 -3.77 -6.79 -13.01
CA SER A 386 -4.03 -8.23 -12.94
C SER A 386 -2.75 -9.01 -12.60
N PHE A 387 -2.84 -9.89 -11.61
CA PHE A 387 -1.73 -10.69 -11.10
C PHE A 387 -2.10 -12.17 -11.14
N GLN A 388 -1.34 -12.95 -11.91
CA GLN A 388 -1.55 -14.38 -12.11
C GLN A 388 -0.51 -15.23 -11.39
N PHE A 389 -0.98 -16.27 -10.71
CA PHE A 389 -0.18 -17.26 -10.00
C PHE A 389 -0.77 -18.67 -10.18
N ASP A 390 0.03 -19.70 -9.92
CA ASP A 390 -0.50 -21.04 -9.66
C ASP A 390 -0.98 -21.11 -8.20
N THR A 391 -0.09 -20.80 -7.24
CA THR A 391 -0.45 -20.72 -5.82
C THR A 391 0.02 -19.44 -5.14
N VAL A 392 -0.79 -18.92 -4.23
CA VAL A 392 -0.41 -17.82 -3.33
C VAL A 392 -0.76 -18.19 -1.90
N ARG A 393 0.18 -17.99 -0.98
CA ARG A 393 -0.01 -18.17 0.46
C ARG A 393 0.36 -16.90 1.22
N VAL A 394 -0.51 -16.48 2.13
CA VAL A 394 -0.28 -15.33 3.03
C VAL A 394 -0.47 -15.81 4.47
N GLN A 395 0.56 -15.70 5.30
CA GLN A 395 0.56 -16.24 6.68
C GLN A 395 1.48 -15.42 7.61
N ASP A 396 1.49 -15.64 8.92
CA ASP A 396 2.47 -15.10 9.87
C ASP A 396 2.73 -13.58 9.77
N ASN A 397 1.68 -12.75 9.84
CA ASN A 397 1.74 -11.30 9.62
C ASN A 397 2.18 -10.89 8.20
N GLY A 398 2.10 -11.80 7.23
CA GLY A 398 2.24 -11.51 5.82
C GLY A 398 1.07 -10.67 5.31
N VAL A 399 1.36 -9.71 4.42
CA VAL A 399 0.34 -8.77 3.93
C VAL A 399 0.34 -8.69 2.41
N MET A 400 -0.79 -8.99 1.79
CA MET A 400 -1.09 -8.56 0.42
C MET A 400 -1.92 -7.28 0.47
N GLN A 401 -1.55 -6.26 -0.30
CA GLN A 401 -2.24 -4.98 -0.30
C GLN A 401 -2.65 -4.55 -1.71
N ALA A 402 -3.96 -4.32 -1.90
CA ALA A 402 -4.61 -3.97 -3.16
C ALA A 402 -5.48 -2.70 -3.01
N VAL A 403 -4.94 -1.68 -2.33
CA VAL A 403 -5.67 -0.42 -2.09
C VAL A 403 -5.57 0.47 -3.32
N THR A 404 -6.72 0.74 -3.94
CA THR A 404 -6.84 1.59 -5.13
C THR A 404 -7.90 2.67 -4.91
N SER A 405 -7.97 3.67 -5.79
CA SER A 405 -9.04 4.68 -5.73
C SER A 405 -10.40 4.06 -6.10
N PRO A 406 -11.45 4.21 -5.26
CA PRO A 406 -12.81 3.73 -5.58
C PRO A 406 -13.53 4.61 -6.62
N ILE A 407 -12.88 5.68 -7.10
CA ILE A 407 -13.44 6.60 -8.11
C ILE A 407 -12.93 6.25 -9.50
N ILE A 408 -11.60 6.16 -9.64
CA ILE A 408 -10.94 6.15 -10.95
C ILE A 408 -10.28 4.82 -11.31
N HIS A 409 -10.04 3.93 -10.33
CA HIS A 409 -9.36 2.65 -10.60
C HIS A 409 -10.37 1.49 -10.65
N PRO A 410 -10.18 0.53 -11.57
CA PRO A 410 -11.07 -0.62 -11.72
C PRO A 410 -10.98 -1.64 -10.57
N GLY A 411 -9.92 -1.58 -9.75
CA GLY A 411 -9.59 -2.58 -8.73
C GLY A 411 -8.42 -3.46 -9.14
N ILE A 412 -8.07 -4.41 -8.28
CA ILE A 412 -7.03 -5.42 -8.53
C ILE A 412 -7.69 -6.78 -8.77
N ILE A 413 -7.20 -7.50 -9.77
CA ILE A 413 -7.62 -8.87 -10.11
C ILE A 413 -6.49 -9.83 -9.71
N ILE A 414 -6.83 -10.83 -8.90
CA ILE A 414 -5.96 -11.96 -8.58
C ILE A 414 -6.47 -13.18 -9.34
N ILE A 415 -5.59 -13.81 -10.10
CA ILE A 415 -5.86 -15.04 -10.84
C ILE A 415 -4.97 -16.12 -10.23
N ALA A 416 -5.54 -17.10 -9.53
CA ALA A 416 -4.77 -18.16 -8.88
C ALA A 416 -5.45 -19.51 -9.00
N ARG A 417 -4.71 -20.59 -9.24
CA ARG A 417 -5.29 -21.94 -9.11
C ARG A 417 -5.68 -22.18 -7.65
N ALA A 418 -4.79 -21.88 -6.70
CA ALA A 418 -5.11 -21.96 -5.27
C ALA A 418 -4.64 -20.71 -4.51
N PHE A 419 -5.52 -20.14 -3.69
CA PHE A 419 -5.20 -18.98 -2.86
C PHE A 419 -5.49 -19.27 -1.39
N PHE A 420 -4.46 -19.08 -0.54
CA PHE A 420 -4.52 -19.36 0.88
C PHE A 420 -4.22 -18.09 1.67
N ILE A 421 -5.13 -17.73 2.57
CA ILE A 421 -4.90 -16.74 3.62
C ILE A 421 -4.98 -17.53 4.93
N GLU A 422 -3.84 -17.81 5.52
CA GLU A 422 -3.69 -18.66 6.69
C GLU A 422 -3.56 -17.78 7.95
N GLY A 423 -3.38 -18.40 9.12
CA GLY A 423 -3.32 -17.69 10.40
C GLY A 423 -2.34 -16.50 10.41
N GLY A 424 -2.85 -15.32 10.75
CA GLY A 424 -2.10 -14.07 10.78
C GLY A 424 -1.83 -13.45 9.39
N GLY A 425 -2.28 -14.09 8.31
CA GLY A 425 -2.24 -13.53 6.96
C GLY A 425 -3.33 -12.49 6.72
N LEU A 426 -3.00 -11.42 6.01
CA LEU A 426 -3.94 -10.36 5.63
C LEU A 426 -3.92 -10.11 4.13
N PHE A 427 -5.10 -10.14 3.50
CA PHE A 427 -5.31 -9.52 2.19
C PHE A 427 -6.23 -8.31 2.32
N HIS A 428 -5.70 -7.11 2.12
CA HIS A 428 -6.42 -5.86 2.31
C HIS A 428 -6.53 -5.06 1.01
N GLY A 429 -7.72 -4.59 0.62
CA GLY A 429 -7.87 -3.84 -0.62
C GLY A 429 -9.17 -3.08 -0.79
N THR A 430 -9.24 -2.26 -1.86
CA THR A 430 -10.42 -1.43 -2.13
C THR A 430 -11.49 -2.18 -2.91
N ARG A 431 -11.11 -2.67 -4.10
CA ARG A 431 -11.94 -3.50 -4.96
C ARG A 431 -11.10 -4.69 -5.39
N MET A 432 -11.40 -5.84 -4.82
CA MET A 432 -10.65 -7.08 -5.03
C MET A 432 -11.51 -8.05 -5.82
N THR A 433 -10.97 -8.57 -6.92
CA THR A 433 -11.57 -9.66 -7.68
C THR A 433 -10.64 -10.87 -7.61
N VAL A 434 -11.13 -12.00 -7.13
CA VAL A 434 -10.36 -13.24 -7.09
C VAL A 434 -11.00 -14.25 -8.04
N LEU A 435 -10.23 -14.64 -9.05
CA LEU A 435 -10.56 -15.67 -10.03
C LEU A 435 -9.69 -16.89 -9.75
N GLY A 436 -10.29 -18.03 -9.45
CA GLY A 436 -9.48 -19.20 -9.13
C GLY A 436 -10.19 -20.53 -9.09
N GLU A 437 -9.43 -21.59 -8.81
CA GLU A 437 -10.00 -22.93 -8.63
C GLU A 437 -10.41 -23.15 -7.18
N ASN A 438 -9.51 -22.83 -6.24
CA ASN A 438 -9.73 -23.02 -4.81
C ASN A 438 -9.29 -21.79 -4.01
N ILE A 439 -10.08 -21.40 -3.02
CA ILE A 439 -9.73 -20.37 -2.04
C ILE A 439 -9.93 -20.94 -0.64
N THR A 440 -8.94 -20.72 0.23
CA THR A 440 -9.02 -21.05 1.65
C THR A 440 -8.63 -19.84 2.47
N ILE A 441 -9.52 -19.41 3.35
CA ILE A 441 -9.26 -18.40 4.38
C ILE A 441 -9.38 -19.14 5.70
N ASP A 442 -8.23 -19.52 6.26
CA ASP A 442 -8.14 -20.34 7.47
C ASP A 442 -8.45 -19.52 8.72
N ASP A 443 -8.59 -20.20 9.86
CA ASP A 443 -8.75 -19.53 11.16
C ASP A 443 -7.59 -18.55 11.42
N GLY A 444 -7.94 -17.34 11.87
CA GLY A 444 -7.01 -16.22 12.02
C GLY A 444 -6.53 -15.56 10.72
N GLY A 445 -6.96 -16.04 9.55
CA GLY A 445 -6.77 -15.37 8.25
C GLY A 445 -7.84 -14.30 8.01
N LEU A 446 -7.44 -13.17 7.41
CA LEU A 446 -8.35 -12.04 7.14
C LEU A 446 -8.26 -11.55 5.70
N MET A 447 -9.41 -11.45 5.04
CA MET A 447 -9.57 -10.72 3.78
C MET A 447 -10.50 -9.52 4.00
N SER A 448 -9.95 -8.30 3.99
CA SER A 448 -10.68 -7.10 4.38
C SER A 448 -10.72 -6.05 3.26
N ALA A 449 -11.87 -5.41 3.12
CA ALA A 449 -12.07 -4.19 2.36
C ALA A 449 -12.66 -3.08 3.24
N ASP A 450 -12.45 -3.17 4.56
CA ASP A 450 -13.11 -2.29 5.52
C ASP A 450 -12.68 -0.83 5.36
N GLY A 451 -13.67 0.06 5.31
CA GLY A 451 -13.44 1.50 5.15
C GLY A 451 -12.76 1.93 3.85
N GLN A 452 -12.61 1.04 2.86
CA GLN A 452 -11.93 1.34 1.60
C GLN A 452 -12.86 1.85 0.48
N GLY A 453 -14.16 1.96 0.76
CA GLY A 453 -15.13 2.58 -0.13
C GLY A 453 -15.05 4.10 -0.15
N TYR A 454 -16.20 4.76 -0.34
CA TYR A 454 -16.19 6.21 -0.43
C TYR A 454 -15.99 6.89 0.93
N ASN A 455 -15.25 8.00 0.92
CA ASN A 455 -15.10 8.91 2.04
C ASN A 455 -15.67 10.30 1.68
N ARG A 456 -15.79 11.19 2.68
CA ARG A 456 -16.33 12.55 2.50
C ARG A 456 -15.54 13.45 1.55
N SER A 457 -14.23 13.25 1.39
CA SER A 457 -13.38 14.10 0.53
C SER A 457 -13.56 13.82 -0.96
N HIS A 458 -14.23 12.72 -1.32
CA HIS A 458 -14.53 12.39 -2.70
C HIS A 458 -15.57 13.36 -3.30
N PRO A 459 -15.40 13.77 -4.57
CA PRO A 459 -16.31 14.71 -5.24
C PRO A 459 -17.70 14.10 -5.44
N GLN A 460 -18.70 14.97 -5.59
CA GLN A 460 -20.04 14.59 -6.04
C GLN A 460 -20.05 14.38 -7.57
N GLY A 461 -20.87 13.45 -8.05
CA GLY A 461 -21.03 13.17 -9.48
C GLY A 461 -20.96 11.68 -9.79
N SER A 462 -20.65 11.35 -11.04
CA SER A 462 -20.47 9.97 -11.51
C SER A 462 -19.02 9.71 -11.87
N ALA A 463 -18.57 8.48 -11.64
CA ALA A 463 -17.24 7.99 -12.02
C ALA A 463 -17.31 6.55 -12.55
N LEU A 464 -16.18 5.85 -12.56
CA LEU A 464 -16.04 4.52 -13.16
C LEU A 464 -17.08 3.50 -12.65
N HIS A 465 -17.44 3.59 -11.36
CA HIS A 465 -18.33 2.63 -10.68
C HIS A 465 -19.76 3.15 -10.49
N GLY A 466 -20.15 4.19 -11.23
CA GLY A 466 -21.44 4.85 -11.14
C GLY A 466 -21.40 6.12 -10.31
N ILE A 467 -22.53 6.46 -9.68
CA ILE A 467 -22.64 7.65 -8.82
C ILE A 467 -21.69 7.51 -7.63
N ILE A 468 -20.89 8.53 -7.36
CA ILE A 468 -19.99 8.62 -6.21
C ILE A 468 -20.80 8.95 -4.97
N ASN A 469 -20.55 8.26 -3.85
CA ASN A 469 -21.20 8.52 -2.56
C ASN A 469 -22.75 8.56 -2.63
N PRO A 470 -23.43 7.59 -3.29
CA PRO A 470 -24.88 7.68 -3.55
C PRO A 470 -25.74 7.65 -2.29
N GLY A 471 -25.22 7.09 -1.18
CA GLY A 471 -25.89 7.05 0.12
C GLY A 471 -25.19 7.91 1.17
N ILE A 472 -24.54 9.01 0.78
CA ILE A 472 -23.83 9.88 1.74
C ILE A 472 -24.75 10.40 2.86
N GLY A 473 -24.26 10.40 4.09
CA GLY A 473 -24.98 10.96 5.23
C GLY A 473 -25.03 12.50 5.20
N SER A 474 -26.11 13.06 5.73
CA SER A 474 -26.29 14.52 5.87
C SER A 474 -25.50 15.06 7.06
N SER A 475 -24.74 16.14 6.82
CA SER A 475 -23.82 16.73 7.79
C SER A 475 -24.49 17.77 8.68
N SER A 476 -24.28 17.67 9.99
CA SER A 476 -24.65 18.69 10.98
C SER A 476 -23.61 18.75 12.11
N ILE A 477 -23.27 19.96 12.57
CA ILE A 477 -22.29 20.14 13.65
C ILE A 477 -22.78 19.59 14.99
N TYR A 478 -24.10 19.36 15.14
CA TYR A 478 -24.72 18.89 16.37
C TYR A 478 -25.14 17.40 16.32
N GLY A 479 -24.85 16.69 15.23
CA GLY A 479 -25.22 15.28 15.06
C GLY A 479 -25.62 14.97 13.63
N SER A 480 -24.72 14.30 12.91
CA SER A 480 -24.90 13.94 11.49
C SER A 480 -25.61 12.61 11.33
N SER A 481 -26.18 12.35 10.15
CA SER A 481 -26.74 11.03 9.83
C SER A 481 -25.69 10.08 9.28
N GLY A 482 -25.98 8.77 9.40
CA GLY A 482 -25.17 7.71 8.83
C GLY A 482 -25.43 7.52 7.33
N ALA A 483 -24.50 6.83 6.70
CA ALA A 483 -24.60 6.50 5.28
C ALA A 483 -25.56 5.34 5.01
N GLY A 484 -26.09 5.26 3.78
CA GLY A 484 -26.86 4.12 3.28
C GLY A 484 -26.05 3.27 2.28
N CYS A 485 -26.46 2.01 2.11
CA CYS A 485 -26.03 1.00 1.13
C CYS A 485 -26.85 -0.24 1.51
N GLY A 486 -27.58 -0.92 0.61
CA GLY A 486 -28.45 -2.04 1.00
C GLY A 486 -29.66 -1.65 1.86
N GLY A 487 -29.41 -1.15 3.06
CA GLY A 487 -30.35 -0.42 3.90
C GLY A 487 -30.14 1.10 3.91
N ARG A 488 -31.01 1.81 4.63
CA ARG A 488 -30.91 3.27 4.82
C ARG A 488 -30.12 3.61 6.09
N GLY A 489 -29.38 4.72 6.06
CA GLY A 489 -28.64 5.19 7.22
C GLY A 489 -29.55 5.58 8.38
N GLY A 490 -28.97 5.68 9.58
CA GLY A 490 -29.65 6.22 10.75
C GLY A 490 -29.59 7.74 10.80
N ARG A 491 -30.63 8.39 11.33
CA ARG A 491 -30.61 9.83 11.60
C ARG A 491 -29.70 10.21 12.77
N GLY A 492 -29.14 11.42 12.68
CA GLY A 492 -28.49 12.08 13.81
C GLY A 492 -29.48 12.94 14.59
N ALA A 493 -29.12 13.31 15.82
CA ALA A 493 -29.97 14.09 16.72
C ALA A 493 -30.49 15.40 16.10
N HIS A 494 -29.74 15.97 15.13
CA HIS A 494 -30.05 17.24 14.46
C HIS A 494 -30.02 17.13 12.93
N SER A 495 -30.12 15.91 12.40
CA SER A 495 -30.13 15.64 10.96
C SER A 495 -31.09 14.50 10.66
N PRO A 496 -32.37 14.81 10.39
CA PRO A 496 -33.38 13.78 10.13
C PRO A 496 -33.24 13.15 8.73
N VAL A 497 -32.52 13.81 7.82
CA VAL A 497 -32.23 13.30 6.47
C VAL A 497 -31.12 12.25 6.55
N VAL A 498 -31.36 11.06 6.02
CA VAL A 498 -30.44 9.92 6.12
C VAL A 498 -29.84 9.51 4.77
N GLY A 499 -28.74 8.77 4.80
CA GLY A 499 -28.17 8.18 3.59
C GLY A 499 -29.12 7.18 2.93
N ALA A 500 -29.32 7.32 1.62
CA ALA A 500 -30.21 6.47 0.84
C ALA A 500 -29.66 5.05 0.65
N ALA A 501 -30.55 4.06 0.57
CA ALA A 501 -30.20 2.71 0.14
C ALA A 501 -29.93 2.70 -1.38
N TYR A 502 -28.97 1.89 -1.81
CA TYR A 502 -28.64 1.65 -3.22
C TYR A 502 -28.06 0.24 -3.41
N GLY A 503 -27.91 -0.17 -4.68
CA GLY A 503 -27.14 -1.35 -5.06
C GLY A 503 -28.02 -2.58 -5.28
N ASP A 504 -27.48 -3.53 -6.02
CA ASP A 504 -28.19 -4.72 -6.45
C ASP A 504 -28.12 -5.87 -5.41
N LEU A 505 -29.25 -6.52 -5.16
CA LEU A 505 -29.38 -7.66 -4.25
C LEU A 505 -28.68 -8.93 -4.76
N TYR A 506 -28.72 -9.17 -6.08
CA TYR A 506 -28.29 -10.41 -6.71
C TYR A 506 -26.83 -10.35 -7.17
N GLU A 507 -26.35 -9.18 -7.60
CA GLU A 507 -25.00 -8.93 -8.12
C GLU A 507 -24.40 -7.66 -7.48
N PRO A 508 -24.09 -7.68 -6.17
CA PRO A 508 -23.63 -6.50 -5.45
C PRO A 508 -22.17 -6.15 -5.82
N VAL A 509 -21.99 -4.98 -6.44
CA VAL A 509 -20.66 -4.49 -6.90
C VAL A 509 -20.39 -3.03 -6.52
N ARG A 510 -21.17 -2.48 -5.58
CA ARG A 510 -21.13 -1.05 -5.23
C ARG A 510 -20.35 -0.84 -3.92
N PHE A 511 -19.49 0.17 -3.91
CA PHE A 511 -18.80 0.60 -2.69
C PHE A 511 -19.80 1.15 -1.66
N GLY A 512 -19.46 1.04 -0.38
CA GLY A 512 -20.12 1.75 0.70
C GLY A 512 -19.90 3.27 0.61
N SER A 513 -20.81 4.03 1.19
CA SER A 513 -20.81 5.50 1.23
C SER A 513 -20.32 6.03 2.57
N SER A 514 -19.88 7.30 2.57
CA SER A 514 -19.42 7.96 3.80
C SER A 514 -20.59 8.52 4.62
N GLY A 515 -20.47 8.50 5.95
CA GLY A 515 -21.41 9.20 6.83
C GLY A 515 -21.34 10.72 6.69
N GLY A 516 -22.26 11.45 7.33
CA GLY A 516 -22.18 12.91 7.45
C GLY A 516 -21.21 13.35 8.55
N GLY A 517 -20.68 14.59 8.50
CA GLY A 517 -19.76 15.10 9.52
C GLY A 517 -18.27 15.05 9.10
N GLN A 518 -17.42 15.87 9.74
CA GLN A 518 -16.05 16.12 9.22
C GLN A 518 -15.14 14.91 9.39
N LYS A 519 -15.38 14.11 10.43
CA LYS A 519 -14.65 12.88 10.74
C LYS A 519 -15.57 11.67 10.58
N SER A 520 -16.37 11.68 9.50
CA SER A 520 -17.32 10.64 9.23
C SER A 520 -16.67 9.31 8.91
N GLY A 521 -17.42 8.25 9.21
CA GLY A 521 -17.05 6.90 8.81
C GLY A 521 -16.93 6.80 7.30
N ARG A 522 -15.89 6.08 6.85
CA ARG A 522 -15.70 5.72 5.44
C ARG A 522 -16.51 4.47 5.14
N GLY A 523 -17.04 4.37 3.92
CA GLY A 523 -17.80 3.19 3.51
C GLY A 523 -16.90 1.97 3.25
N GLY A 524 -17.47 0.77 3.27
CA GLY A 524 -16.77 -0.48 2.95
C GLY A 524 -16.44 -0.63 1.46
N GLY A 525 -15.45 -1.46 1.16
CA GLY A 525 -14.97 -1.75 -0.20
C GLY A 525 -15.84 -2.76 -0.97
N VAL A 526 -15.25 -3.41 -1.98
CA VAL A 526 -15.91 -4.44 -2.79
C VAL A 526 -15.02 -5.68 -2.89
N ILE A 527 -15.60 -6.84 -2.64
CA ILE A 527 -14.93 -8.13 -2.81
C ILE A 527 -15.77 -9.01 -3.74
N TRP A 528 -15.16 -9.50 -4.80
CA TRP A 528 -15.78 -10.44 -5.72
C TRP A 528 -14.95 -11.71 -5.85
N PHE A 529 -15.60 -12.85 -5.64
CA PHE A 529 -15.03 -14.18 -5.84
C PHE A 529 -15.73 -14.89 -6.98
N ASN A 530 -14.95 -15.38 -7.94
CA ASN A 530 -15.41 -16.33 -8.94
C ASN A 530 -14.49 -17.56 -8.90
N VAL A 531 -14.94 -18.56 -8.15
CA VAL A 531 -14.16 -19.76 -7.84
C VAL A 531 -14.81 -20.96 -8.50
N THR A 532 -14.05 -21.77 -9.23
CA THR A 532 -14.64 -22.86 -10.01
C THR A 532 -14.88 -24.13 -9.20
N ASN A 533 -14.18 -24.32 -8.08
CA ASN A 533 -14.30 -25.51 -7.23
C ASN A 533 -14.68 -25.16 -5.78
N VAL A 534 -13.72 -24.96 -4.87
CA VAL A 534 -14.00 -24.82 -3.43
C VAL A 534 -13.70 -23.41 -2.90
N ILE A 535 -14.66 -22.81 -2.21
CA ILE A 535 -14.41 -21.72 -1.25
C ILE A 535 -14.51 -22.29 0.17
N GLN A 536 -13.41 -22.23 0.91
CA GLN A 536 -13.34 -22.54 2.34
C GLN A 536 -13.09 -21.25 3.14
N ILE A 537 -13.99 -20.92 4.06
CA ILE A 537 -13.87 -19.74 4.93
C ILE A 537 -14.07 -20.19 6.37
N ASP A 538 -12.96 -20.29 7.11
CA ASP A 538 -12.89 -20.51 8.55
C ASP A 538 -12.52 -19.23 9.31
N GLY A 539 -11.76 -18.33 8.67
CA GLY A 539 -11.46 -16.97 9.14
C GLY A 539 -12.52 -15.92 8.77
N GLU A 540 -12.10 -14.71 8.44
CA GLU A 540 -13.00 -13.57 8.18
C GLU A 540 -12.84 -12.97 6.77
N VAL A 541 -13.98 -12.67 6.14
CA VAL A 541 -14.08 -11.84 4.93
C VAL A 541 -14.96 -10.63 5.22
N SER A 542 -14.40 -9.42 5.19
CA SER A 542 -15.09 -8.21 5.61
C SER A 542 -15.06 -7.09 4.57
N ALA A 543 -16.16 -6.35 4.46
CA ALA A 543 -16.24 -5.08 3.74
C ALA A 543 -17.12 -4.09 4.53
N ASP A 544 -16.82 -3.94 5.81
CA ASP A 544 -17.55 -3.13 6.78
C ASP A 544 -17.26 -1.62 6.61
N GLY A 545 -18.25 -0.81 6.98
CA GLY A 545 -18.11 0.64 7.10
C GLY A 545 -17.43 1.02 8.42
N LEU A 546 -16.63 2.09 8.42
CA LEU A 546 -16.00 2.59 9.64
C LEU A 546 -16.97 3.43 10.48
N ALA A 547 -16.75 3.46 11.79
CA ALA A 547 -17.46 4.35 12.69
C ALA A 547 -17.11 5.84 12.47
N GLY A 548 -18.01 6.74 12.86
CA GLY A 548 -17.69 8.16 12.99
C GLY A 548 -16.62 8.38 14.07
N ALA A 549 -15.55 9.10 13.76
CA ALA A 549 -14.41 9.27 14.68
C ALA A 549 -14.55 10.43 15.68
N ASP A 550 -15.69 11.13 15.67
CA ASP A 550 -16.07 12.11 16.70
C ASP A 550 -17.57 12.03 17.02
N SER A 551 -18.02 12.79 18.03
CA SER A 551 -19.41 12.75 18.49
C SER A 551 -20.42 13.26 17.46
N GLY A 552 -20.00 14.11 16.53
CA GLY A 552 -20.87 14.80 15.56
C GLY A 552 -20.93 14.13 14.18
N SER A 553 -20.13 13.09 13.95
CA SER A 553 -20.04 12.41 12.65
C SER A 553 -20.78 11.07 12.63
N GLY A 554 -21.45 10.78 11.51
CA GLY A 554 -22.17 9.54 11.27
C GLY A 554 -21.26 8.40 10.80
N GLY A 555 -21.74 7.18 10.95
CA GLY A 555 -21.06 5.98 10.48
C GLY A 555 -21.10 5.81 8.96
N GLY A 556 -20.06 5.20 8.40
CA GLY A 556 -20.01 4.79 6.99
C GLY A 556 -20.82 3.51 6.75
N SER A 557 -21.31 3.28 5.55
CA SER A 557 -22.09 2.08 5.23
C SER A 557 -21.21 0.92 4.80
N GLY A 558 -21.71 -0.30 4.98
CA GLY A 558 -21.06 -1.50 4.47
C GLY A 558 -20.95 -1.50 2.94
N GLY A 559 -20.00 -2.28 2.44
CA GLY A 559 -19.69 -2.44 1.03
C GLY A 559 -20.49 -3.54 0.34
N SER A 560 -19.83 -4.24 -0.58
CA SER A 560 -20.42 -5.37 -1.31
C SER A 560 -19.50 -6.58 -1.30
N ILE A 561 -20.06 -7.76 -1.04
CA ILE A 561 -19.38 -9.05 -1.20
C ILE A 561 -20.21 -9.94 -2.13
N TRP A 562 -19.60 -10.40 -3.22
CA TRP A 562 -20.23 -11.31 -4.16
C TRP A 562 -19.38 -12.57 -4.35
N MET A 563 -19.98 -13.74 -4.20
CA MET A 563 -19.31 -15.04 -4.29
C MET A 563 -20.01 -15.96 -5.27
N HIS A 564 -19.22 -16.62 -6.12
CA HIS A 564 -19.66 -17.74 -6.95
C HIS A 564 -18.70 -18.93 -6.75
N CYS A 565 -19.24 -20.11 -6.43
CA CYS A 565 -18.47 -21.33 -6.21
C CYS A 565 -19.22 -22.61 -6.57
N TYR A 566 -18.51 -23.73 -6.73
CA TYR A 566 -19.14 -25.04 -6.81
C TYR A 566 -19.47 -25.55 -5.40
N ARG A 567 -18.49 -25.57 -4.50
CA ARG A 567 -18.61 -26.01 -3.10
C ARG A 567 -18.25 -24.91 -2.12
N MET A 568 -19.07 -24.75 -1.09
CA MET A 568 -18.79 -23.88 0.05
C MET A 568 -18.62 -24.70 1.34
N LYS A 569 -17.61 -24.40 2.16
CA LYS A 569 -17.38 -25.01 3.48
C LYS A 569 -16.70 -24.04 4.47
N GLY A 570 -16.76 -24.37 5.75
CA GLY A 570 -16.05 -23.67 6.82
C GLY A 570 -16.97 -23.03 7.88
N THR A 571 -16.38 -22.45 8.91
CA THR A 571 -17.11 -21.89 10.07
C THR A 571 -16.98 -20.38 10.24
N GLY A 572 -16.31 -19.71 9.32
CA GLY A 572 -15.93 -18.30 9.43
C GLY A 572 -17.07 -17.30 9.26
N SER A 573 -16.71 -16.01 9.20
CA SER A 573 -17.69 -14.92 9.06
C SER A 573 -17.48 -14.12 7.78
N ILE A 574 -18.61 -13.77 7.15
CA ILE A 574 -18.66 -12.86 6.01
C ILE A 574 -19.48 -11.64 6.42
N THR A 575 -18.85 -10.45 6.43
CA THR A 575 -19.39 -9.24 7.06
C THR A 575 -19.41 -8.05 6.09
N VAL A 576 -20.52 -7.32 6.09
CA VAL A 576 -20.70 -6.01 5.40
C VAL A 576 -21.45 -5.04 6.31
N ASN A 577 -21.13 -4.99 7.59
CA ASN A 577 -21.82 -4.17 8.57
C ASN A 577 -21.60 -2.67 8.34
N GLY A 578 -22.57 -1.87 8.77
CA GLY A 578 -22.43 -0.42 8.85
C GLY A 578 -21.65 0.01 10.09
N GLY A 579 -20.91 1.11 9.97
CA GLY A 579 -20.16 1.70 11.08
C GLY A 579 -21.07 2.40 12.08
N ALA A 580 -20.68 2.43 13.36
CA ALA A 580 -21.42 3.13 14.40
C ALA A 580 -21.41 4.66 14.19
N GLY A 581 -22.49 5.33 14.59
CA GLY A 581 -22.53 6.77 14.70
C GLY A 581 -21.74 7.27 15.90
N GLY A 582 -21.19 8.49 15.81
CA GLY A 582 -20.73 9.23 16.98
C GLY A 582 -21.84 9.48 18.00
N GLY A 583 -21.50 9.97 19.19
CA GLY A 583 -22.44 10.14 20.31
C GLY A 583 -23.78 10.85 19.98
N ASN A 584 -23.80 11.79 19.03
CA ASN A 584 -25.00 12.52 18.61
C ASN A 584 -25.49 12.14 17.20
N SER A 585 -24.93 11.09 16.62
CA SER A 585 -25.04 10.79 15.19
C SER A 585 -25.72 9.46 14.93
N GLY A 586 -26.17 9.28 13.71
CA GLY A 586 -26.77 8.01 13.25
C GLY A 586 -25.73 7.00 12.77
N GLY A 587 -26.06 5.72 12.90
CA GLY A 587 -25.24 4.62 12.39
C GLY A 587 -25.35 4.47 10.87
N GLY A 588 -24.29 3.98 10.23
CA GLY A 588 -24.31 3.62 8.81
C GLY A 588 -25.08 2.33 8.55
N ALA A 589 -25.65 2.15 7.37
CA ALA A 589 -26.37 0.93 7.00
C ALA A 589 -25.42 -0.25 6.68
N GLY A 590 -25.90 -1.47 6.84
CA GLY A 590 -25.20 -2.68 6.37
C GLY A 590 -25.31 -2.84 4.85
N GLY A 591 -24.25 -3.32 4.21
CA GLY A 591 -24.11 -3.49 2.76
C GLY A 591 -24.77 -4.76 2.20
N ARG A 592 -24.28 -5.27 1.07
CA ARG A 592 -24.90 -6.42 0.39
C ARG A 592 -23.95 -7.61 0.24
N ILE A 593 -24.46 -8.80 0.56
CA ILE A 593 -23.80 -10.08 0.31
C ILE A 593 -24.62 -10.86 -0.71
N ALA A 594 -23.98 -11.48 -1.70
CA ALA A 594 -24.60 -12.48 -2.56
C ALA A 594 -23.69 -13.70 -2.73
N VAL A 595 -24.23 -14.91 -2.57
CA VAL A 595 -23.48 -16.17 -2.67
C VAL A 595 -24.22 -17.15 -3.58
N TYR A 596 -23.51 -17.66 -4.57
CA TYR A 596 -23.99 -18.62 -5.55
C TYR A 596 -23.17 -19.91 -5.36
N PHE A 597 -23.82 -21.01 -4.99
CA PHE A 597 -23.14 -22.28 -4.73
C PHE A 597 -23.92 -23.49 -5.26
N THR A 598 -23.21 -24.54 -5.67
CA THR A 598 -23.83 -25.80 -6.14
C THR A 598 -24.00 -26.81 -5.02
N GLU A 599 -23.11 -26.80 -4.03
CA GLU A 599 -23.11 -27.71 -2.90
C GLU A 599 -22.66 -26.96 -1.65
N ASN A 600 -23.46 -26.99 -0.59
CA ASN A 600 -23.01 -26.62 0.74
C ASN A 600 -22.58 -27.90 1.47
N THR A 601 -21.28 -28.16 1.51
CA THR A 601 -20.76 -29.40 2.10
C THR A 601 -20.77 -29.31 3.63
N THR A 602 -20.20 -28.24 4.21
CA THR A 602 -20.12 -28.03 5.67
C THR A 602 -20.00 -26.54 6.06
N TYR A 603 -20.52 -25.61 5.27
CA TYR A 603 -20.49 -24.20 5.68
C TYR A 603 -21.56 -23.95 6.76
N THR A 604 -21.10 -23.65 7.96
CA THR A 604 -21.94 -23.28 9.12
C THR A 604 -21.56 -21.91 9.70
N GLY A 605 -20.81 -21.14 8.92
CA GLY A 605 -20.41 -19.77 9.25
C GLY A 605 -21.57 -18.77 9.22
N SER A 606 -21.26 -17.49 9.41
CA SER A 606 -22.26 -16.41 9.48
C SER A 606 -22.18 -15.43 8.32
N PHE A 607 -23.34 -14.91 7.91
CA PHE A 607 -23.46 -13.80 6.98
C PHE A 607 -24.04 -12.60 7.74
N GLN A 608 -23.29 -11.51 7.84
CA GLN A 608 -23.69 -10.33 8.62
C GLN A 608 -23.75 -9.10 7.74
N SER A 609 -24.91 -8.45 7.73
CA SER A 609 -25.15 -7.21 7.02
C SER A 609 -25.90 -6.24 7.92
N ARG A 610 -25.43 -6.05 9.15
CA ARG A 610 -26.15 -5.27 10.18
C ARG A 610 -25.96 -3.78 9.99
N GLY A 611 -26.94 -3.00 10.42
CA GLY A 611 -26.75 -1.57 10.62
C GLY A 611 -25.76 -1.28 11.74
N GLY A 612 -25.09 -0.13 11.65
CA GLY A 612 -24.25 0.40 12.71
C GLY A 612 -25.09 0.96 13.85
N ALA A 613 -24.58 0.84 15.07
CA ALA A 613 -25.26 1.35 16.25
C ALA A 613 -25.44 2.88 16.20
N LYS A 614 -26.52 3.35 16.82
CA LYS A 614 -26.81 4.78 17.01
C LYS A 614 -25.95 5.40 18.10
N GLY A 615 -25.81 6.73 18.07
CA GLY A 615 -25.27 7.51 19.18
C GLY A 615 -26.12 7.42 20.46
N GLY A 616 -25.54 7.83 21.59
CA GLY A 616 -26.23 7.85 22.89
C GLY A 616 -27.23 8.98 23.08
N ALA A 617 -27.24 10.00 22.22
CA ALA A 617 -28.16 11.13 22.32
C ALA A 617 -29.60 10.77 21.96
N SER A 618 -30.56 11.57 22.44
CA SER A 618 -31.95 11.48 22.00
C SER A 618 -32.08 11.77 20.50
N ASN A 619 -33.10 11.20 19.86
CA ASN A 619 -33.40 11.37 18.44
C ASN A 619 -32.31 10.88 17.46
N THR A 620 -31.45 9.97 17.91
CA THR A 620 -30.53 9.21 17.04
C THR A 620 -31.15 7.88 16.65
N GLU A 621 -30.73 7.36 15.50
CA GLU A 621 -31.22 6.08 14.96
C GLU A 621 -30.06 5.21 14.46
N ALA A 622 -30.30 3.91 14.55
CA ALA A 622 -29.43 2.88 14.03
C ALA A 622 -29.42 2.89 12.49
N GLY A 623 -28.36 2.36 11.89
CA GLY A 623 -28.39 2.04 10.47
C GLY A 623 -29.38 0.92 10.17
N GLY A 624 -29.87 0.86 8.94
CA GLY A 624 -30.67 -0.26 8.47
C GLY A 624 -29.78 -1.48 8.20
N PRO A 625 -30.32 -2.70 8.35
CA PRO A 625 -29.63 -3.86 7.86
C PRO A 625 -29.56 -3.78 6.33
N GLY A 626 -28.51 -4.36 5.80
CA GLY A 626 -28.41 -4.72 4.40
C GLY A 626 -29.07 -6.06 4.12
N THR A 627 -28.54 -6.78 3.14
CA THR A 627 -29.12 -8.06 2.68
C THR A 627 -28.04 -9.08 2.39
N ALA A 628 -28.29 -10.34 2.74
CA ALA A 628 -27.54 -11.48 2.25
C ALA A 628 -28.44 -12.37 1.37
N PHE A 629 -28.07 -12.54 0.09
CA PHE A 629 -28.74 -13.39 -0.87
C PHE A 629 -27.95 -14.68 -1.08
N LEU A 630 -28.58 -15.84 -0.91
CA LEU A 630 -27.96 -17.15 -1.10
C LEU A 630 -28.72 -17.90 -2.20
N TYR A 631 -28.02 -18.35 -3.24
CA TYR A 631 -28.61 -19.12 -4.34
C TYR A 631 -27.94 -20.47 -4.51
N HIS A 632 -28.72 -21.53 -4.28
CA HIS A 632 -28.30 -22.90 -4.56
C HIS A 632 -28.58 -23.25 -6.03
N LEU A 633 -27.55 -23.42 -6.86
CA LEU A 633 -27.70 -23.55 -8.32
C LEU A 633 -28.49 -24.81 -8.75
N VAL A 634 -28.27 -25.95 -8.07
CA VAL A 634 -28.94 -27.22 -8.41
C VAL A 634 -30.37 -27.32 -7.90
N HIS A 635 -30.62 -26.96 -6.63
CA HIS A 635 -31.96 -27.00 -6.05
C HIS A 635 -32.80 -25.76 -6.39
N THR A 636 -32.22 -24.79 -7.11
CA THR A 636 -32.86 -23.51 -7.47
C THR A 636 -33.48 -22.84 -6.24
N HIS A 637 -32.76 -22.87 -5.12
CA HIS A 637 -33.26 -22.40 -3.82
C HIS A 637 -32.65 -21.04 -3.50
N ARG A 638 -33.50 -20.01 -3.44
CA ARG A 638 -33.15 -18.62 -3.14
C ARG A 638 -33.53 -18.32 -1.69
N THR A 639 -32.51 -17.98 -0.91
CA THR A 639 -32.68 -17.53 0.47
C THR A 639 -32.34 -16.05 0.54
N LEU A 640 -33.24 -15.26 1.13
CA LEU A 640 -32.97 -13.88 1.52
C LEU A 640 -32.81 -13.82 3.03
N LEU A 641 -31.65 -13.40 3.51
CA LEU A 641 -31.36 -13.20 4.93
C LEU A 641 -31.26 -11.70 5.24
N VAL A 642 -31.98 -11.26 6.27
CA VAL A 642 -31.96 -9.90 6.80
C VAL A 642 -31.90 -9.95 8.33
N ASP A 643 -30.77 -9.55 8.91
CA ASP A 643 -30.55 -9.48 10.35
C ASP A 643 -30.03 -8.10 10.74
N ASN A 644 -30.66 -7.45 11.73
CA ASN A 644 -30.21 -6.16 12.26
C ASN A 644 -29.61 -6.22 13.66
N GLY A 645 -29.35 -7.42 14.20
CA GLY A 645 -28.63 -7.59 15.45
C GLY A 645 -29.28 -6.95 16.68
N GLY A 646 -30.61 -6.83 16.68
CA GLY A 646 -31.41 -6.23 17.76
C GLY A 646 -31.68 -4.73 17.57
N GLN A 647 -31.32 -4.14 16.43
CA GLN A 647 -31.59 -2.74 16.11
C GLN A 647 -32.94 -2.59 15.41
N HIS A 648 -33.68 -1.53 15.74
CA HIS A 648 -35.04 -1.27 15.24
C HIS A 648 -35.19 0.15 14.72
N PRO A 649 -36.06 0.40 13.73
CA PRO A 649 -36.38 1.75 13.28
C PRO A 649 -37.14 2.53 14.37
N LEU A 650 -36.93 3.84 14.39
CA LEU A 650 -37.64 4.77 15.27
C LEU A 650 -39.13 4.81 14.97
N THR A 651 -39.48 4.70 13.68
CA THR A 651 -40.86 4.62 13.23
C THR A 651 -41.18 3.21 12.76
N ILE A 652 -42.38 2.74 13.10
CA ILE A 652 -42.78 1.38 12.73
C ILE A 652 -43.25 1.36 11.26
N ARG A 653 -43.98 2.40 10.80
CA ARG A 653 -44.55 2.55 9.44
C ARG A 653 -43.72 3.42 8.51
N ILE A 654 -43.79 3.15 7.21
CA ILE A 654 -43.32 4.05 6.15
C ILE A 654 -44.45 5.00 5.79
N SER A 655 -44.27 6.30 6.06
CA SER A 655 -45.33 7.30 5.88
C SER A 655 -45.56 7.68 4.41
N ASP A 656 -44.50 7.74 3.62
CA ASP A 656 -44.56 8.15 2.22
C ASP A 656 -43.44 7.46 1.43
N TYR A 657 -43.80 6.66 0.43
CA TYR A 657 -42.82 6.01 -0.45
C TYR A 657 -42.25 6.96 -1.51
N SER A 658 -42.84 8.14 -1.70
CA SER A 658 -42.34 9.17 -2.61
C SER A 658 -41.28 10.07 -1.98
N ASP A 659 -41.26 10.19 -0.65
CA ASP A 659 -40.19 10.84 0.12
C ASP A 659 -39.70 9.95 1.25
N LEU A 660 -38.60 9.26 0.97
CA LEU A 660 -37.92 8.40 1.95
C LEU A 660 -36.71 9.08 2.60
N SER A 661 -36.52 10.40 2.40
CA SER A 661 -35.33 11.12 2.89
C SER A 661 -35.12 10.97 4.40
N GLN A 662 -36.21 10.74 5.14
CA GLN A 662 -36.23 10.62 6.60
C GLN A 662 -36.46 9.20 7.14
N ASP A 663 -36.70 8.22 6.26
CA ASP A 663 -36.85 6.81 6.63
C ASP A 663 -35.46 6.20 6.85
N GLY A 664 -35.20 5.71 8.05
CA GLY A 664 -33.94 5.08 8.44
C GLY A 664 -34.15 3.66 8.95
N CYS A 665 -33.05 2.95 9.19
CA CYS A 665 -33.06 1.65 9.89
C CYS A 665 -33.85 0.51 9.20
N ARG A 666 -34.05 0.56 7.88
CA ARG A 666 -34.68 -0.51 7.09
C ARG A 666 -33.78 -1.03 5.97
N ALA A 667 -33.92 -2.31 5.64
CA ALA A 667 -33.38 -2.95 4.44
C ALA A 667 -34.30 -2.72 3.23
N TRP A 668 -33.70 -2.59 2.04
CA TRP A 668 -34.44 -2.32 0.81
C TRP A 668 -34.07 -3.28 -0.32
N ILE A 669 -35.10 -3.87 -0.94
CA ILE A 669 -35.02 -4.39 -2.30
C ILE A 669 -35.31 -3.20 -3.23
N LEU A 670 -34.38 -2.93 -4.14
CA LEU A 670 -34.38 -1.70 -4.94
C LEU A 670 -34.77 -1.95 -6.40
N PRO A 671 -35.15 -0.90 -7.14
CA PRO A 671 -35.53 -1.02 -8.54
C PRO A 671 -34.46 -1.69 -9.41
N GLU A 672 -33.18 -1.44 -9.11
CA GLU A 672 -32.05 -2.08 -9.78
C GLU A 672 -32.18 -3.62 -9.84
N SER A 673 -32.64 -4.24 -8.75
CA SER A 673 -32.81 -5.70 -8.66
C SER A 673 -34.05 -6.22 -9.37
N GLY A 674 -35.00 -5.35 -9.69
CA GLY A 674 -36.20 -5.72 -10.44
C GLY A 674 -35.94 -6.04 -11.91
N GLY A 675 -34.78 -5.62 -12.46
CA GLY A 675 -34.34 -5.93 -13.81
C GLY A 675 -33.64 -7.29 -13.96
N HIS A 676 -33.23 -7.90 -12.84
CA HIS A 676 -32.53 -9.18 -12.85
C HIS A 676 -33.45 -10.34 -13.27
N HIS A 677 -32.88 -11.40 -13.85
CA HIS A 677 -33.67 -12.55 -14.32
C HIS A 677 -34.39 -13.29 -13.17
N PHE A 678 -33.85 -13.25 -11.95
CA PHE A 678 -34.54 -13.75 -10.76
C PHE A 678 -35.78 -12.94 -10.36
N ALA A 679 -35.87 -11.70 -10.81
CA ALA A 679 -37.05 -10.85 -10.67
C ALA A 679 -37.92 -10.83 -11.96
N ASN A 680 -37.70 -11.79 -12.87
CA ASN A 680 -38.37 -11.93 -14.17
C ASN A 680 -38.22 -10.69 -15.10
N GLY A 681 -37.29 -9.77 -14.79
CA GLY A 681 -37.19 -8.45 -15.43
C GLY A 681 -38.41 -7.53 -15.19
N SER A 682 -39.44 -8.01 -14.49
CA SER A 682 -40.73 -7.34 -14.28
C SER A 682 -40.93 -6.88 -12.84
N HIS A 683 -39.92 -7.03 -11.96
CA HIS A 683 -40.02 -6.78 -10.51
C HIS A 683 -40.90 -7.80 -9.79
N ASP A 684 -40.83 -9.06 -10.24
CA ASP A 684 -41.47 -10.21 -9.61
C ASP A 684 -40.46 -10.99 -8.76
N PHE A 685 -40.32 -10.59 -7.51
CA PHE A 685 -39.34 -11.14 -6.58
C PHE A 685 -39.82 -12.46 -5.98
N HIS A 686 -39.06 -13.53 -6.20
CA HIS A 686 -39.41 -14.86 -5.73
C HIS A 686 -38.26 -15.46 -4.92
N PHE A 687 -38.56 -15.84 -3.67
CA PHE A 687 -37.63 -16.51 -2.78
C PHE A 687 -38.27 -17.77 -2.20
N GLU A 688 -37.54 -18.87 -2.23
CA GLU A 688 -37.95 -20.10 -1.54
C GLU A 688 -37.91 -19.90 -0.03
N GLU A 689 -36.99 -19.09 0.49
CA GLU A 689 -36.83 -18.86 1.91
C GLU A 689 -36.51 -17.40 2.24
N LEU A 690 -37.21 -16.85 3.23
CA LEU A 690 -36.86 -15.60 3.90
C LEU A 690 -36.44 -15.92 5.34
N GLN A 691 -35.27 -15.45 5.71
CA GLN A 691 -34.78 -15.42 7.08
C GLN A 691 -34.73 -13.98 7.57
N ILE A 692 -35.49 -13.65 8.61
CA ILE A 692 -35.56 -12.28 9.15
C ILE A 692 -35.46 -12.27 10.68
N TYR A 693 -34.42 -11.61 11.19
CA TYR A 693 -34.05 -11.63 12.61
C TYR A 693 -33.68 -10.25 13.15
N GLY A 694 -33.54 -10.17 14.48
CA GLY A 694 -32.81 -9.09 15.13
C GLY A 694 -33.41 -7.71 14.90
N GLY A 695 -34.73 -7.61 14.79
CA GLY A 695 -35.44 -6.35 14.62
C GLY A 695 -35.44 -5.80 13.21
N ALA A 696 -35.04 -6.59 12.22
CA ALA A 696 -34.96 -6.15 10.83
C ALA A 696 -36.31 -5.79 10.22
N HIS A 697 -36.34 -4.71 9.45
CA HIS A 697 -37.48 -4.32 8.61
C HIS A 697 -37.07 -4.40 7.15
N LEU A 698 -37.87 -5.06 6.32
CA LEU A 698 -37.65 -5.23 4.88
C LEU A 698 -38.74 -4.54 4.07
N ALA A 699 -38.34 -3.69 3.13
CA ALA A 699 -39.23 -2.97 2.22
C ALA A 699 -38.80 -3.11 0.74
N ILE A 700 -39.73 -2.85 -0.18
CA ILE A 700 -39.49 -2.85 -1.62
C ILE A 700 -39.71 -1.44 -2.17
N LEU A 701 -38.72 -0.92 -2.89
CA LEU A 701 -38.83 0.29 -3.69
C LEU A 701 -38.90 -0.07 -5.18
N THR A 702 -39.78 0.61 -5.90
CA THR A 702 -39.94 0.48 -7.35
C THR A 702 -39.82 1.83 -8.02
N GLU A 703 -39.37 1.88 -9.27
CA GLU A 703 -39.35 3.09 -10.09
C GLU A 703 -40.26 2.89 -11.33
N PRO A 704 -41.28 3.74 -11.56
CA PRO A 704 -41.78 4.81 -10.68
C PRO A 704 -42.38 4.27 -9.36
N VAL A 705 -42.52 5.15 -8.37
CA VAL A 705 -43.12 4.83 -7.07
C VAL A 705 -44.55 4.28 -7.27
N ASN A 706 -44.85 3.12 -6.67
CA ASN A 706 -46.10 2.33 -6.82
C ASN A 706 -46.28 1.56 -8.14
N ARG A 707 -45.21 1.34 -8.91
CA ARG A 707 -45.20 0.31 -9.96
C ARG A 707 -45.60 -1.04 -9.34
N ALA A 708 -46.35 -1.84 -10.10
CA ALA A 708 -46.70 -3.18 -9.67
C ALA A 708 -45.44 -4.03 -9.44
N ALA A 709 -45.36 -4.64 -8.26
CA ALA A 709 -44.31 -5.59 -7.90
C ALA A 709 -44.90 -6.71 -7.08
N SER A 710 -44.37 -7.91 -7.25
CA SER A 710 -44.77 -9.08 -6.46
C SER A 710 -43.61 -9.56 -5.59
N LEU A 711 -43.96 -10.00 -4.37
CA LEU A 711 -43.02 -10.61 -3.44
C LEU A 711 -43.57 -11.96 -3.01
N PHE A 712 -42.87 -13.03 -3.36
CA PHE A 712 -43.24 -14.39 -3.01
C PHE A 712 -42.23 -14.99 -2.05
N PHE A 713 -42.74 -15.55 -0.96
CA PHE A 713 -41.98 -16.36 -0.01
C PHE A 713 -42.66 -17.72 0.17
N ARG A 714 -41.92 -18.81 -0.08
CA ARG A 714 -42.41 -20.16 0.23
C ARG A 714 -42.26 -20.48 1.72
N TYR A 715 -41.10 -20.18 2.30
CA TYR A 715 -40.83 -20.34 3.73
C TYR A 715 -40.39 -19.01 4.37
N MET A 716 -40.78 -18.79 5.61
CA MET A 716 -40.34 -17.64 6.42
C MET A 716 -39.87 -18.14 7.78
N ILE A 717 -38.64 -17.79 8.13
CA ILE A 717 -37.97 -18.14 9.38
C ILE A 717 -37.58 -16.83 10.08
N GLY A 718 -37.78 -16.76 11.40
CA GLY A 718 -37.44 -15.57 12.15
C GLY A 718 -37.63 -15.73 13.65
N ASP A 719 -37.20 -14.72 14.39
CA ASP A 719 -37.27 -14.65 15.86
C ASP A 719 -38.49 -13.86 16.38
N ARG A 720 -39.45 -13.56 15.50
CA ARG A 720 -40.67 -12.74 15.74
C ARG A 720 -40.41 -11.26 15.95
N THR A 721 -39.20 -10.78 15.70
CA THR A 721 -38.88 -9.34 15.80
C THR A 721 -38.88 -8.63 14.45
N GLY A 722 -38.86 -9.39 13.35
CA GLY A 722 -38.80 -8.87 11.99
C GLY A 722 -40.14 -8.34 11.45
N MET A 723 -40.04 -7.43 10.48
CA MET A 723 -41.18 -6.81 9.79
C MET A 723 -41.00 -6.75 8.27
N ILE A 724 -42.09 -7.02 7.54
CA ILE A 724 -42.15 -6.86 6.07
C ILE A 724 -43.14 -5.75 5.73
N HIS A 725 -42.71 -4.84 4.88
CA HIS A 725 -43.47 -3.67 4.43
C HIS A 725 -44.04 -3.88 3.04
N VAL A 726 -45.33 -3.60 2.89
CA VAL A 726 -46.04 -3.70 1.61
C VAL A 726 -46.76 -2.39 1.31
N SER A 727 -46.43 -1.81 0.15
CA SER A 727 -46.98 -0.55 -0.36
C SER A 727 -48.12 -0.76 -1.38
N ARG A 728 -48.63 0.34 -1.92
CA ARG A 728 -49.71 0.36 -2.90
C ARG A 728 -49.27 -0.36 -4.18
N ASN A 729 -50.17 -1.17 -4.76
CA ASN A 729 -49.92 -2.01 -5.95
C ASN A 729 -48.80 -3.07 -5.78
N GLN A 730 -48.33 -3.29 -4.55
CA GLN A 730 -47.45 -4.42 -4.25
C GLN A 730 -48.28 -5.59 -3.74
N VAL A 731 -47.94 -6.80 -4.19
CA VAL A 731 -48.63 -8.03 -3.80
C VAL A 731 -47.64 -8.97 -3.13
N THR A 732 -47.93 -9.36 -1.89
CA THR A 732 -47.15 -10.40 -1.21
C THR A 732 -47.95 -11.70 -1.16
N ASN A 733 -47.37 -12.78 -1.69
CA ASN A 733 -47.98 -14.11 -1.70
C ASN A 733 -47.23 -15.06 -0.75
N LEU A 734 -47.99 -15.70 0.14
CA LEU A 734 -47.49 -16.61 1.17
C LEU A 734 -48.15 -17.98 0.96
N HIS A 735 -47.41 -18.94 0.40
CA HIS A 735 -47.90 -20.32 0.27
C HIS A 735 -47.48 -21.14 1.49
N ARG A 736 -48.39 -21.35 2.45
CA ARG A 736 -48.11 -22.18 3.64
C ARG A 736 -48.18 -23.67 3.29
N LEU A 737 -47.03 -24.34 3.24
CA LEU A 737 -46.94 -25.78 3.44
C LEU A 737 -46.31 -26.03 4.81
N PHE A 738 -47.11 -26.50 5.78
CA PHE A 738 -46.64 -26.84 7.12
C PHE A 738 -45.84 -28.14 7.10
N TRP A 739 -44.64 -28.13 7.69
CA TRP A 739 -44.13 -29.29 8.43
C TRP A 739 -44.03 -28.92 9.91
N THR A 740 -44.49 -29.83 10.76
CA THR A 740 -44.66 -29.66 12.19
C THR A 740 -43.32 -29.58 12.93
N SER A 741 -42.82 -28.37 13.18
CA SER A 741 -42.33 -27.86 14.48
C SER A 741 -41.52 -26.57 14.27
N LEU A 742 -41.69 -25.62 15.20
CA LEU A 742 -41.11 -24.27 15.31
C LEU A 742 -41.75 -23.09 14.53
N SER A 743 -42.63 -22.39 15.27
CA SER A 743 -42.69 -20.93 15.43
C SER A 743 -42.30 -20.00 14.26
N ALA A 744 -43.27 -19.58 13.44
CA ALA A 744 -43.12 -18.43 12.56
C ALA A 744 -44.33 -17.49 12.66
N LEU A 745 -44.17 -16.38 13.36
CA LEU A 745 -45.00 -15.18 13.18
C LEU A 745 -44.06 -13.97 13.12
N THR A 746 -43.51 -13.74 11.94
CA THR A 746 -43.00 -12.42 11.53
C THR A 746 -44.21 -11.49 11.39
N SER A 747 -44.13 -10.27 11.92
CA SER A 747 -45.20 -9.28 11.76
C SER A 747 -45.19 -8.72 10.33
N MET A 748 -46.37 -8.59 9.72
CA MET A 748 -46.53 -7.99 8.40
C MET A 748 -47.19 -6.62 8.55
N MET A 749 -46.59 -5.60 7.94
CA MET A 749 -47.07 -4.22 8.00
C MET A 749 -47.54 -3.75 6.63
N VAL A 750 -48.80 -3.30 6.61
CA VAL A 750 -49.37 -2.60 5.47
C VAL A 750 -49.20 -1.10 5.70
N ASP A 751 -48.46 -0.44 4.81
CA ASP A 751 -48.18 0.99 4.93
C ASP A 751 -49.22 1.88 4.22
N THR A 752 -49.96 1.36 3.22
CA THR A 752 -50.99 2.12 2.48
C THR A 752 -52.27 1.32 2.16
N LEU A 753 -53.42 2.01 2.07
CA LEU A 753 -54.73 1.42 1.76
C LEU A 753 -54.82 1.04 0.26
N GLY A 754 -54.91 -0.27 -0.06
CA GLY A 754 -55.10 -0.76 -1.44
C GLY A 754 -54.42 -2.10 -1.82
N TRP A 755 -54.43 -3.11 -0.95
CA TRP A 755 -53.67 -4.38 -1.12
C TRP A 755 -54.58 -5.62 -1.09
N ARG A 756 -54.04 -6.78 -1.50
CA ARG A 756 -54.72 -8.09 -1.42
C ARG A 756 -53.77 -9.13 -0.81
N LEU A 757 -54.06 -9.64 0.41
CA LEU A 757 -53.51 -10.94 0.84
C LEU A 757 -54.42 -12.03 0.26
N PHE A 758 -53.83 -13.03 -0.37
CA PHE A 758 -54.53 -14.27 -0.68
C PHE A 758 -54.00 -15.38 0.24
N PRO A 759 -54.77 -15.82 1.24
CA PRO A 759 -54.65 -17.18 1.72
C PRO A 759 -55.37 -18.08 0.72
N LYS A 760 -54.68 -19.02 0.09
CA LYS A 760 -55.32 -20.19 -0.51
C LYS A 760 -54.80 -21.45 0.17
#